data_AF-F0SJT6-F1
#
_entry.id   AF-F0SJT6-F1
#
_cell.length_a   1.000
_cell.length_b   1.000
_cell.length_c   1.000
_cell.angle_alpha   90.00
_cell.angle_beta   90.00
_cell.angle_gamma   90.00
#
_symmetry.space_group_name_H-M   'P 1'
#
loop_
_entity.id
_entity.type
_entity.pdbx_description
1 polymer ?
#
loop_
_entity_poly.entity_id
_entity_poly.type
_entity_poly.pdbx_seq_one_letter_code
_entity_poly.pdbx_strand_id
1 'polypeptide(L)'
;MIRSVFPLLCLLTFALPCQAEEAGFKSLFNGKDLSGWDGNPELWSVEDGVITGKTNGPEHLKYNQFLIWNGGEVADFELRLEFRLEGENNSGVQYRSARKPDIGDWSVGGYQADLHSNPNYLGMLYDERGRGIVAQRGQKVTLDKEGKKTVEKLDVPVDGKDLTEWHELTIIARGPKLIHKLDGVTTVEIIDRDAKQRDAKGLIALQVHRGPAMKVQYRNIRLKEIAKKGGANAKKQTKANEANWREDKSDNAPKAEGPRATSPEDMKIAKGFNVELLYSVPNDVEGSWVSMCVDPKGRLIVCDQYGGLYRVTCPPIGKTKPVEIEKINVDIGEAQGLYWAFDSLYVSVNRAKKYDGGLYRVTDSDGDDQLDTVKKLRDLHGTGEHGPHAVFPTEDGKGLYIVCGNRTDLTEIDTSRVPTHWDEDLFLPRVYGRGFMKGTPAPGGYVCRINPEGTEWELVATGFRNQYDAALNKAGEMFTYDADMEWDINTPWYRPTRVCHVVSGAEFGWRNGGGKWPVYYQDSLPPVIDIGPGSPTGVTFGYGAKFPAKYQDAFFISDWSYGKLYAVHFENDGATYSAKAEEFITGVPLPLTDLVINEHDGAMYFAIGGRKVQSGLYRVTYTGSESTAPVSMETELTELQKARRDLEKLHLGDHPEAVAQAWPYLNHEDRFLRFAARIAIEHRPISEWQDKALSAKEPWTVLMGTLALARSQEREDKGTGEGIDRSLPDWNNLPADAGKNPLQQKILAQLDGLNFDELSEEQKLTMMRVYAVAFARMGPPDQQTRDQLIARFSSKLPARSFALNDELSQLLVYLQDPAATGKLVKLLKNAPTQEEQISYAKTLRLQETGWTPETRETYFRWFNRAAGYQGGASFSLFVNYIKDEATKRLPEEAKLALKPVLEAKPQTDVNPYAGETRPFVKKWTMEELAPLFDEKLTGRDFARGERLFGATSCFACHRFDGRGGAVGPDLTALSGRFSPRDILESIVLPSKQISDQYEAVQIITDEGKVVIGRIVNLAGNSYRINTNMLKPGELTSVDRDSIEEMIPSKTSMMPEGLLNTLNEEEVLDLMAYLLSRGDRKNSMFQQEQ
;
A
#
# COMPACT_ATOMS: atom_id res chain seq x y z
N MET A 1 6.81 -77.34 -15.07
CA MET A 1 5.96 -76.19 -15.47
C MET A 1 6.88 -75.22 -16.21
N ILE A 2 7.22 -75.40 -17.51
CA ILE A 2 6.47 -75.05 -18.75
C ILE A 2 6.03 -73.56 -18.69
N ARG A 3 6.83 -72.58 -19.14
CA ARG A 3 7.04 -72.06 -20.54
C ARG A 3 5.75 -71.95 -21.36
N SER A 4 5.37 -70.74 -21.80
CA SER A 4 5.00 -70.46 -23.20
C SER A 4 4.66 -68.99 -23.47
N VAL A 5 5.19 -68.54 -24.59
CA VAL A 5 4.96 -67.30 -25.38
C VAL A 5 3.89 -67.61 -26.44
N PHE A 6 3.07 -66.65 -26.88
CA PHE A 6 2.77 -66.30 -28.29
C PHE A 6 1.79 -65.09 -28.37
N PRO A 7 1.81 -64.28 -29.46
CA PRO A 7 1.51 -62.85 -29.48
C PRO A 7 0.16 -62.49 -30.11
N LEU A 8 -0.28 -61.23 -29.93
CA LEU A 8 -1.43 -60.64 -30.61
C LEU A 8 -0.98 -59.61 -31.65
N LEU A 9 -1.38 -59.88 -32.89
CA LEU A 9 -1.26 -59.05 -34.08
C LEU A 9 -2.35 -57.96 -34.05
N CYS A 10 -1.97 -56.67 -34.08
CA CYS A 10 -2.92 -55.58 -34.33
C CYS A 10 -2.36 -54.61 -35.39
N LEU A 11 -3.16 -54.42 -36.43
CA LEU A 11 -2.88 -53.55 -37.58
C LEU A 11 -2.64 -52.10 -37.15
N LEU A 12 -1.52 -51.54 -37.61
CA LEU A 12 -1.26 -50.10 -37.61
C LEU A 12 -1.87 -49.48 -38.88
N THR A 13 -3.02 -48.84 -38.73
CA THR A 13 -3.48 -47.80 -39.66
C THR A 13 -2.62 -46.55 -39.44
N PHE A 14 -1.81 -46.17 -40.43
CA PHE A 14 -1.14 -44.87 -40.47
C PHE A 14 -2.20 -43.77 -40.64
N ALA A 15 -2.66 -43.20 -39.53
CA ALA A 15 -3.27 -41.88 -39.52
C ALA A 15 -2.13 -40.85 -39.54
N LEU A 16 -2.08 -40.03 -40.60
CA LEU A 16 -1.25 -38.82 -40.63
C LEU A 16 -1.61 -37.95 -39.41
N PRO A 17 -0.65 -37.48 -38.59
CA PRO A 17 -0.96 -36.56 -37.52
C PRO A 17 -1.39 -35.22 -38.14
N CYS A 18 -2.67 -34.92 -38.01
CA CYS A 18 -3.16 -33.54 -38.13
C CYS A 18 -2.54 -32.76 -36.98
N GLN A 19 -1.54 -31.92 -37.28
CA GLN A 19 -0.95 -30.97 -36.32
C GLN A 19 -2.09 -30.11 -35.75
N ALA A 20 -2.32 -30.19 -34.44
CA ALA A 20 -3.20 -29.26 -33.76
C ALA A 20 -2.65 -27.84 -33.93
N GLU A 21 -3.49 -26.89 -34.36
CA GLU A 21 -3.11 -25.48 -34.45
C GLU A 21 -2.78 -24.94 -33.05
N GLU A 22 -1.57 -24.44 -32.87
CA GLU A 22 -1.12 -23.74 -31.66
C GLU A 22 -2.00 -22.48 -31.44
N ALA A 23 -2.48 -22.26 -30.22
CA ALA A 23 -3.46 -21.21 -29.93
C ALA A 23 -3.00 -19.81 -30.40
N GLY A 24 -3.73 -19.25 -31.37
CA GLY A 24 -3.49 -17.93 -31.95
C GLY A 24 -2.54 -17.90 -33.15
N PHE A 25 -1.99 -19.04 -33.59
CA PHE A 25 -1.20 -19.12 -34.83
C PHE A 25 -2.03 -19.66 -35.99
N LYS A 26 -1.93 -19.00 -37.14
CA LYS A 26 -2.52 -19.43 -38.42
C LYS A 26 -1.43 -19.97 -39.34
N SER A 27 -1.65 -21.14 -39.94
CA SER A 27 -0.73 -21.64 -40.98
C SER A 27 -0.81 -20.80 -42.25
N LEU A 28 0.35 -20.43 -42.82
CA LEU A 28 0.47 -19.70 -44.09
C LEU A 28 0.63 -20.62 -45.31
N PHE A 29 0.89 -21.92 -45.08
CA PHE A 29 1.09 -22.90 -46.15
C PHE A 29 0.15 -24.09 -45.97
N ASN A 30 -0.44 -24.54 -47.08
CA ASN A 30 -1.46 -25.59 -47.09
C ASN A 30 -0.88 -27.02 -47.16
N GLY A 31 0.45 -27.17 -47.28
CA GLY A 31 1.14 -28.46 -47.35
C GLY A 31 1.01 -29.20 -48.68
N LYS A 32 0.34 -28.63 -49.69
CA LYS A 32 0.01 -29.31 -50.96
C LYS A 32 0.52 -28.59 -52.20
N ASP A 33 0.31 -27.28 -52.28
CA ASP A 33 0.65 -26.46 -53.45
C ASP A 33 0.90 -25.01 -53.04
N LEU A 34 1.32 -24.16 -53.98
CA LEU A 34 1.61 -22.75 -53.72
C LEU A 34 0.36 -21.85 -53.72
N SER A 35 -0.85 -22.40 -53.56
CA SER A 35 -2.05 -21.57 -53.43
C SER A 35 -1.93 -20.61 -52.24
N GLY A 36 -2.15 -19.31 -52.49
CA GLY A 36 -1.91 -18.25 -51.51
C GLY A 36 -0.51 -17.63 -51.56
N TRP A 37 0.34 -18.08 -52.49
CA TRP A 37 1.66 -17.53 -52.75
C TRP A 37 1.80 -17.11 -54.22
N ASP A 38 2.57 -16.06 -54.48
CA ASP A 38 2.88 -15.52 -55.81
C ASP A 38 4.41 -15.48 -55.99
N GLY A 39 4.92 -16.29 -56.91
CA GLY A 39 6.34 -16.43 -57.17
C GLY A 39 6.60 -17.05 -58.54
N ASN A 40 7.84 -16.94 -59.02
CA ASN A 40 8.25 -17.51 -60.28
C ASN A 40 8.12 -19.05 -60.26
N PRO A 41 7.27 -19.67 -61.10
CA PRO A 41 7.05 -21.11 -61.10
C PRO A 41 8.28 -21.91 -61.57
N GLU A 42 9.27 -21.28 -62.20
CA GLU A 42 10.54 -21.94 -62.55
C GLU A 42 11.47 -22.11 -61.35
N LEU A 43 11.29 -21.29 -60.30
CA LEU A 43 12.16 -21.29 -59.12
C LEU A 43 11.53 -21.96 -57.91
N TRP A 44 10.20 -21.94 -57.83
CA TRP A 44 9.44 -22.38 -56.66
C TRP A 44 8.52 -23.55 -56.99
N SER A 45 8.63 -24.60 -56.20
CA SER A 45 7.78 -25.80 -56.26
C SER A 45 7.41 -26.26 -54.86
N VAL A 46 6.49 -27.23 -54.77
CA VAL A 46 6.27 -28.01 -53.54
C VAL A 46 6.84 -29.40 -53.75
N GLU A 47 7.81 -29.79 -52.91
CA GLU A 47 8.44 -31.12 -52.92
C GLU A 47 8.19 -31.75 -51.55
N ASP A 48 7.66 -32.97 -51.49
CA ASP A 48 7.37 -33.70 -50.24
C ASP A 48 6.58 -32.90 -49.19
N GLY A 49 5.64 -32.06 -49.65
CA GLY A 49 4.80 -31.24 -48.77
C GLY A 49 5.54 -30.06 -48.12
N VAL A 50 6.67 -29.62 -48.68
CA VAL A 50 7.40 -28.41 -48.25
C VAL A 50 7.64 -27.45 -49.42
N ILE A 51 7.64 -26.14 -49.16
CA ILE A 51 7.96 -25.13 -50.18
C ILE A 51 9.44 -25.22 -50.50
N THR A 52 9.80 -25.34 -51.78
CA THR A 52 11.18 -25.51 -52.24
C THR A 52 11.54 -24.45 -53.27
N GLY A 53 12.61 -23.69 -53.00
CA GLY A 53 13.18 -22.70 -53.91
C GLY A 53 14.55 -23.15 -54.41
N LYS A 54 14.80 -23.13 -55.73
CA LYS A 54 16.06 -23.60 -56.34
C LYS A 54 16.67 -22.59 -57.30
N THR A 55 18.00 -22.46 -57.28
CA THR A 55 18.76 -21.78 -58.32
C THR A 55 19.93 -22.63 -58.81
N ASN A 56 20.27 -22.50 -60.10
CA ASN A 56 21.26 -23.36 -60.76
C ASN A 56 22.64 -22.69 -60.95
N GLY A 57 22.88 -21.53 -60.32
CA GLY A 57 24.16 -20.82 -60.37
C GLY A 57 24.04 -19.31 -60.61
N PRO A 58 25.18 -18.58 -60.66
CA PRO A 58 25.22 -17.11 -60.63
C PRO A 58 24.47 -16.40 -61.76
N GLU A 59 24.39 -17.03 -62.93
CA GLU A 59 23.73 -16.49 -64.12
C GLU A 59 22.22 -16.79 -64.18
N HIS A 60 21.70 -17.60 -63.24
CA HIS A 60 20.29 -18.02 -63.26
C HIS A 60 19.32 -16.88 -62.96
N LEU A 61 19.74 -15.88 -62.17
CA LEU A 61 18.92 -14.73 -61.76
C LEU A 61 19.62 -13.41 -62.05
N LYS A 62 18.86 -12.43 -62.58
CA LYS A 62 19.34 -11.06 -62.78
C LYS A 62 19.26 -10.21 -61.50
N TYR A 63 18.36 -10.55 -60.57
CA TYR A 63 18.15 -9.91 -59.28
C TYR A 63 17.53 -10.92 -58.30
N ASN A 64 17.52 -10.63 -56.99
CA ASN A 64 16.90 -11.47 -55.97
C ASN A 64 15.39 -11.61 -56.21
N GLN A 65 14.88 -12.84 -56.24
CA GLN A 65 13.46 -13.12 -56.44
C GLN A 65 12.85 -13.75 -55.18
N PHE A 66 11.55 -13.52 -54.99
CA PHE A 66 10.86 -13.89 -53.77
C PHE A 66 9.53 -14.61 -54.06
N LEU A 67 9.18 -15.56 -53.20
CA LEU A 67 7.83 -16.12 -53.14
C LEU A 67 7.03 -15.28 -52.14
N ILE A 68 6.07 -14.50 -52.64
CA ILE A 68 5.33 -13.49 -51.87
C ILE A 68 4.01 -14.07 -51.38
N TRP A 69 3.73 -13.96 -50.09
CA TRP A 69 2.46 -14.41 -49.54
C TRP A 69 1.32 -13.43 -49.87
N ASN A 70 0.19 -13.94 -50.36
CA ASN A 70 -0.96 -13.14 -50.80
C ASN A 70 -2.02 -12.91 -49.71
N GLY A 71 -1.74 -13.28 -48.45
CA GLY A 71 -2.72 -13.16 -47.37
C GLY A 71 -2.78 -11.79 -46.68
N GLY A 72 -2.02 -10.79 -47.17
CA GLY A 72 -2.13 -9.39 -46.73
C GLY A 72 -0.85 -8.81 -46.14
N GLU A 73 -0.94 -7.56 -45.69
CA GLU A 73 0.14 -6.88 -44.95
C GLU A 73 0.07 -7.22 -43.46
N VAL A 74 1.22 -7.45 -42.85
CA VAL A 74 1.37 -7.68 -41.41
C VAL A 74 2.04 -6.48 -40.74
N ALA A 75 1.53 -6.08 -39.58
CA ALA A 75 2.09 -5.01 -38.75
C ALA A 75 2.86 -5.61 -37.57
N ASP A 76 2.21 -5.77 -36.42
CA ASP A 76 2.80 -6.42 -35.25
C ASP A 76 2.44 -7.91 -35.27
N PHE A 77 3.45 -8.78 -35.27
CA PHE A 77 3.25 -10.21 -35.41
C PHE A 77 4.41 -11.03 -34.82
N GLU A 78 4.14 -12.31 -34.61
CA GLU A 78 5.13 -13.37 -34.41
C GLU A 78 4.99 -14.38 -35.56
N LEU A 79 6.06 -14.58 -36.32
CA LEU A 79 6.17 -15.55 -37.40
C LEU A 79 7.12 -16.66 -36.98
N ARG A 80 6.68 -17.91 -37.06
CA ARG A 80 7.50 -19.10 -36.85
C ARG A 80 7.52 -19.96 -38.09
N LEU A 81 8.68 -20.48 -38.46
CA LEU A 81 8.82 -21.41 -39.58
C LEU A 81 10.05 -22.28 -39.38
N GLU A 82 10.08 -23.42 -40.07
CA GLU A 82 11.26 -24.25 -40.17
C GLU A 82 11.86 -24.13 -41.56
N PHE A 83 13.19 -24.06 -41.64
CA PHE A 83 13.92 -24.01 -42.89
C PHE A 83 15.10 -24.97 -42.92
N ARG A 84 15.54 -25.33 -44.13
CA ARG A 84 16.86 -25.89 -44.41
C ARG A 84 17.39 -25.34 -45.73
N LEU A 85 18.71 -25.24 -45.85
CA LEU A 85 19.42 -24.63 -46.95
C LEU A 85 20.61 -25.49 -47.37
N GLU A 86 20.60 -25.93 -48.63
CA GLU A 86 21.73 -26.59 -49.29
C GLU A 86 22.46 -25.56 -50.18
N GLY A 87 23.79 -25.46 -50.05
CA GLY A 87 24.65 -24.53 -50.80
C GLY A 87 25.24 -23.40 -49.94
N GLU A 88 26.10 -22.58 -50.55
CA GLU A 88 26.80 -21.47 -49.87
C GLU A 88 26.18 -20.07 -50.12
N ASN A 89 25.07 -20.01 -50.85
CA ASN A 89 24.38 -18.75 -51.17
C ASN A 89 23.46 -18.31 -50.01
N ASN A 90 23.04 -17.05 -50.01
CA ASN A 90 22.10 -16.52 -49.03
C ASN A 90 20.66 -16.97 -49.33
N SER A 91 19.82 -17.05 -48.30
CA SER A 91 18.37 -17.02 -48.42
C SER A 91 17.83 -16.12 -47.31
N GLY A 92 16.51 -16.03 -47.15
CA GLY A 92 15.96 -15.15 -46.15
C GLY A 92 14.44 -15.10 -46.14
N VAL A 93 13.93 -14.55 -45.05
CA VAL A 93 12.51 -14.32 -44.84
C VAL A 93 12.30 -12.82 -44.72
N GLN A 94 11.70 -12.23 -45.75
CA GLN A 94 11.28 -10.84 -45.79
C GLN A 94 10.01 -10.65 -44.97
N TYR A 95 9.94 -9.55 -44.24
CA TYR A 95 8.76 -9.14 -43.50
C TYR A 95 8.62 -7.62 -43.48
N ARG A 96 7.39 -7.14 -43.25
CA ARG A 96 7.01 -5.73 -43.38
C ARG A 96 7.50 -5.08 -44.70
N SER A 97 7.59 -5.89 -45.76
CA SER A 97 8.23 -5.48 -47.01
C SER A 97 7.23 -4.97 -48.05
N ALA A 98 7.70 -4.20 -49.03
CA ALA A 98 6.88 -3.72 -50.14
C ALA A 98 7.35 -4.29 -51.49
N ARG A 99 6.42 -4.53 -52.42
CA ARG A 99 6.75 -4.90 -53.81
C ARG A 99 7.57 -3.81 -54.50
N LYS A 100 8.53 -4.21 -55.33
CA LYS A 100 9.43 -3.34 -56.11
C LYS A 100 9.31 -3.64 -57.62
N PRO A 101 8.18 -3.29 -58.25
CA PRO A 101 7.89 -3.62 -59.65
C PRO A 101 8.86 -2.93 -60.63
N ASP A 102 9.51 -1.85 -60.20
CA ASP A 102 10.55 -1.12 -60.92
C ASP A 102 11.82 -1.96 -61.14
N ILE A 103 12.07 -2.97 -60.30
CA ILE A 103 13.21 -3.89 -60.44
C ILE A 103 12.82 -5.12 -61.26
N GLY A 104 11.59 -5.60 -61.10
CA GLY A 104 11.03 -6.71 -61.85
C GLY A 104 9.96 -7.47 -61.08
N ASP A 105 9.37 -8.46 -61.74
CA ASP A 105 8.35 -9.32 -61.15
C ASP A 105 8.93 -10.11 -59.96
N TRP A 106 8.10 -10.30 -58.92
CA TRP A 106 8.47 -11.01 -57.68
C TRP A 106 9.65 -10.42 -56.89
N SER A 107 9.80 -9.11 -56.95
CA SER A 107 10.81 -8.34 -56.24
C SER A 107 10.21 -7.58 -55.05
N VAL A 108 10.84 -7.64 -53.86
CA VAL A 108 10.41 -6.89 -52.65
C VAL A 108 11.58 -6.16 -51.98
N GLY A 109 11.29 -5.13 -51.18
CA GLY A 109 12.28 -4.46 -50.32
C GLY A 109 11.71 -4.16 -48.93
N GLY A 110 12.55 -4.16 -47.90
CA GLY A 110 12.18 -4.06 -46.49
C GLY A 110 13.01 -5.02 -45.63
N TYR A 111 12.57 -5.29 -44.40
CA TYR A 111 13.34 -6.12 -43.46
C TYR A 111 13.43 -7.59 -43.87
N GLN A 112 14.64 -8.15 -43.73
CA GLN A 112 14.97 -9.56 -43.96
C GLN A 112 15.64 -10.17 -42.71
N ALA A 113 15.19 -11.37 -42.35
CA ALA A 113 15.98 -12.29 -41.55
C ALA A 113 16.80 -13.20 -42.49
N ASP A 114 18.11 -13.04 -42.49
CA ASP A 114 19.00 -13.75 -43.43
C ASP A 114 19.29 -15.17 -42.99
N LEU A 115 19.39 -16.06 -43.98
CA LEU A 115 19.69 -17.48 -43.84
C LEU A 115 20.96 -17.76 -44.63
N HIS A 116 22.12 -17.64 -43.98
CA HIS A 116 23.42 -17.75 -44.62
C HIS A 116 24.30 -18.78 -43.92
N SER A 117 25.09 -19.52 -44.71
CA SER A 117 26.15 -20.42 -44.22
C SER A 117 27.23 -19.72 -43.36
N ASN A 118 27.37 -18.38 -43.46
CA ASN A 118 28.29 -17.62 -42.62
C ASN A 118 27.65 -17.36 -41.25
N PRO A 119 28.27 -17.81 -40.14
CA PRO A 119 27.71 -17.68 -38.80
C PRO A 119 27.33 -16.24 -38.40
N ASN A 120 28.06 -15.24 -38.88
CA ASN A 120 27.81 -13.83 -38.55
C ASN A 120 26.52 -13.27 -39.18
N TYR A 121 26.06 -13.89 -40.28
CA TYR A 121 24.92 -13.44 -41.07
C TYR A 121 23.67 -14.31 -40.85
N LEU A 122 23.83 -15.51 -40.31
CA LEU A 122 22.70 -16.38 -39.98
C LEU A 122 21.80 -15.74 -38.91
N GLY A 123 20.54 -15.45 -39.25
CA GLY A 123 19.58 -14.79 -38.38
C GLY A 123 19.86 -13.31 -38.13
N MET A 124 20.71 -12.67 -38.94
CA MET A 124 20.95 -11.22 -38.89
C MET A 124 19.74 -10.44 -39.42
N LEU A 125 19.71 -9.12 -39.21
CA LEU A 125 18.70 -8.25 -39.78
C LEU A 125 19.29 -7.37 -40.88
N TYR A 126 18.84 -7.61 -42.11
CA TYR A 126 19.16 -6.85 -43.30
C TYR A 126 17.94 -6.04 -43.76
N ASP A 127 18.15 -4.84 -44.28
CA ASP A 127 17.10 -3.98 -44.83
C ASP A 127 17.27 -3.89 -46.35
N GLU A 128 16.59 -4.81 -47.05
CA GLU A 128 16.71 -5.06 -48.49
C GLU A 128 16.26 -3.83 -49.28
N ARG A 129 17.21 -3.25 -50.04
CA ARG A 129 17.05 -1.99 -50.78
C ARG A 129 16.72 -0.78 -49.90
N GLY A 130 16.99 -0.89 -48.60
CA GLY A 130 16.98 0.19 -47.63
C GLY A 130 18.38 0.43 -47.07
N ARG A 131 18.54 0.25 -45.77
CA ARG A 131 19.76 0.58 -45.02
C ARG A 131 20.87 -0.49 -45.07
N GLY A 132 20.63 -1.63 -45.69
CA GLY A 132 21.59 -2.75 -45.69
C GLY A 132 21.66 -3.44 -44.32
N ILE A 133 22.86 -3.78 -43.81
CA ILE A 133 23.01 -4.49 -42.54
C ILE A 133 22.64 -3.59 -41.35
N VAL A 134 21.50 -3.86 -40.72
CA VAL A 134 21.03 -3.12 -39.55
C VAL A 134 21.58 -3.72 -38.25
N ALA A 135 21.60 -5.05 -38.10
CA ALA A 135 22.26 -5.76 -37.00
C ALA A 135 22.82 -7.11 -37.45
N GLN A 136 24.04 -7.45 -37.03
CA GLN A 136 24.65 -8.79 -37.20
C GLN A 136 24.26 -9.73 -36.06
N ARG A 137 24.38 -11.05 -36.25
CA ARG A 137 24.12 -12.03 -35.18
C ARG A 137 24.97 -11.71 -33.94
N GLY A 138 24.35 -11.76 -32.77
CA GLY A 138 24.96 -11.42 -31.49
C GLY A 138 24.90 -9.94 -31.14
N GLN A 139 24.13 -9.12 -31.86
CA GLN A 139 23.98 -7.70 -31.58
C GLN A 139 22.58 -7.33 -31.07
N LYS A 140 22.55 -6.42 -30.10
CA LYS A 140 21.40 -5.59 -29.78
C LYS A 140 21.65 -4.19 -30.33
N VAL A 141 20.72 -3.67 -31.14
CA VAL A 141 20.87 -2.39 -31.82
C VAL A 141 19.72 -1.45 -31.47
N THR A 142 20.03 -0.22 -31.08
CA THR A 142 19.02 0.85 -30.95
C THR A 142 19.32 1.92 -31.98
N LEU A 143 18.34 2.23 -32.84
CA LEU A 143 18.34 3.41 -33.69
C LEU A 143 17.46 4.46 -33.04
N ASP A 144 17.98 5.66 -32.80
CA ASP A 144 17.18 6.77 -32.28
C ASP A 144 16.29 7.42 -33.38
N LYS A 145 15.55 8.47 -33.02
CA LYS A 145 14.61 9.15 -33.94
C LYS A 145 15.32 9.83 -35.11
N GLU A 146 16.63 10.05 -35.00
CA GLU A 146 17.51 10.64 -36.00
C GLU A 146 18.27 9.59 -36.82
N GLY A 147 18.08 8.30 -36.53
CA GLY A 147 18.74 7.18 -37.21
C GLY A 147 20.15 6.88 -36.70
N LYS A 148 20.57 7.45 -35.58
CA LYS A 148 21.89 7.17 -34.98
C LYS A 148 21.87 5.79 -34.33
N LYS A 149 22.85 4.97 -34.70
CA LYS A 149 23.00 3.57 -34.27
C LYS A 149 23.83 3.44 -33.00
N THR A 150 23.28 2.78 -31.99
CA THR A 150 23.99 2.28 -30.79
C THR A 150 23.99 0.76 -30.80
N VAL A 151 25.14 0.13 -30.56
CA VAL A 151 25.32 -1.32 -30.62
C VAL A 151 25.79 -1.85 -29.28
N GLU A 152 25.07 -2.85 -28.77
CA GLU A 152 25.40 -3.65 -27.59
C GLU A 152 25.61 -5.10 -28.00
N LYS A 153 26.42 -5.84 -27.23
CA LYS A 153 26.67 -7.26 -27.47
C LYS A 153 25.62 -8.10 -26.75
N LEU A 154 25.00 -9.05 -27.47
CA LEU A 154 24.21 -10.12 -26.87
C LEU A 154 25.16 -11.25 -26.46
N ASP A 155 24.94 -11.82 -25.28
CA ASP A 155 25.70 -12.97 -24.78
C ASP A 155 25.19 -14.28 -25.42
N VAL A 156 25.40 -14.40 -26.73
CA VAL A 156 24.99 -15.57 -27.53
C VAL A 156 26.15 -16.05 -28.41
N PRO A 157 26.39 -17.38 -28.52
CA PRO A 157 27.40 -17.92 -29.41
C PRO A 157 27.12 -17.59 -30.88
N VAL A 158 28.17 -17.21 -31.61
CA VAL A 158 28.18 -17.03 -33.08
C VAL A 158 28.94 -18.21 -33.69
N ASP A 159 28.34 -19.38 -33.60
CA ASP A 159 28.83 -20.66 -34.10
C ASP A 159 28.18 -21.05 -35.44
N GLY A 160 28.85 -21.92 -36.20
CA GLY A 160 28.30 -22.50 -37.42
C GLY A 160 27.22 -23.54 -37.12
N LYS A 161 26.21 -23.61 -37.99
CA LYS A 161 25.15 -24.63 -37.97
C LYS A 161 25.14 -25.36 -39.31
N ASP A 162 24.84 -26.67 -39.27
CA ASP A 162 24.63 -27.46 -40.49
C ASP A 162 23.23 -27.15 -41.06
N LEU A 163 23.19 -26.20 -42.00
CA LEU A 163 21.92 -25.75 -42.56
C LEU A 163 21.23 -26.79 -43.45
N THR A 164 21.83 -27.97 -43.69
CA THR A 164 21.14 -29.07 -44.38
C THR A 164 20.10 -29.76 -43.49
N GLU A 165 20.18 -29.56 -42.16
CA GLU A 165 19.18 -29.95 -41.18
C GLU A 165 18.06 -28.90 -41.04
N TRP A 166 16.94 -29.30 -40.43
CA TRP A 166 15.82 -28.39 -40.17
C TRP A 166 16.09 -27.51 -38.95
N HIS A 167 16.01 -26.20 -39.13
CA HIS A 167 16.14 -25.20 -38.08
C HIS A 167 14.87 -24.36 -37.95
N GLU A 168 14.51 -23.98 -36.73
CA GLU A 168 13.38 -23.10 -36.48
C GLU A 168 13.82 -21.63 -36.48
N LEU A 169 13.17 -20.80 -37.30
CA LEU A 169 13.29 -19.35 -37.29
C LEU A 169 12.02 -18.74 -36.68
N THR A 170 12.21 -17.89 -35.67
CA THR A 170 11.15 -17.03 -35.11
C THR A 170 11.47 -15.56 -35.36
N ILE A 171 10.52 -14.82 -35.95
CA ILE A 171 10.59 -13.38 -36.15
C ILE A 171 9.48 -12.73 -35.35
N ILE A 172 9.83 -11.81 -34.45
CA ILE A 172 8.88 -11.02 -33.67
C ILE A 172 9.04 -9.57 -34.06
N ALA A 173 7.97 -8.98 -34.60
CA ALA A 173 7.91 -7.56 -34.92
C ALA A 173 6.81 -6.92 -34.07
N ARG A 174 7.16 -5.94 -33.22
CA ARG A 174 6.22 -5.23 -32.35
C ARG A 174 6.60 -3.75 -32.27
N GLY A 175 5.85 -2.89 -32.96
CA GLY A 175 6.16 -1.48 -33.12
C GLY A 175 7.60 -1.26 -33.63
N PRO A 176 8.45 -0.50 -32.91
CA PRO A 176 9.88 -0.34 -33.22
C PRO A 176 10.72 -1.61 -33.04
N LYS A 177 10.24 -2.58 -32.26
CA LYS A 177 11.05 -3.69 -31.78
C LYS A 177 11.00 -4.87 -32.75
N LEU A 178 12.17 -5.32 -33.20
CA LEU A 178 12.36 -6.46 -34.09
C LEU A 178 13.29 -7.47 -33.43
N ILE A 179 12.89 -8.74 -33.39
CA ILE A 179 13.68 -9.81 -32.78
C ILE A 179 13.71 -10.99 -33.74
N HIS A 180 14.91 -11.53 -33.99
CA HIS A 180 15.05 -12.84 -34.64
C HIS A 180 15.54 -13.85 -33.59
N LYS A 181 14.98 -15.06 -33.64
CA LYS A 181 15.49 -16.21 -32.89
C LYS A 181 15.71 -17.38 -33.83
N LEU A 182 16.78 -18.12 -33.57
CA LEU A 182 17.12 -19.35 -34.27
C LEU A 182 17.21 -20.48 -33.25
N ASP A 183 16.43 -21.54 -33.45
CA ASP A 183 16.32 -22.68 -32.51
C ASP A 183 16.08 -22.22 -31.06
N GLY A 184 15.19 -21.22 -30.89
CA GLY A 184 14.85 -20.62 -29.60
C GLY A 184 15.83 -19.57 -29.05
N VAL A 185 17.02 -19.41 -29.65
CA VAL A 185 18.05 -18.45 -29.20
C VAL A 185 17.93 -17.12 -29.93
N THR A 186 17.84 -16.01 -29.21
CA THR A 186 17.78 -14.65 -29.81
C THR A 186 19.08 -14.31 -30.53
N THR A 187 19.04 -14.20 -31.86
CA THR A 187 20.20 -13.88 -32.70
C THR A 187 20.40 -12.38 -32.84
N VAL A 188 19.32 -11.59 -32.90
CA VAL A 188 19.36 -10.12 -32.90
C VAL A 188 18.16 -9.54 -32.16
N GLU A 189 18.37 -8.37 -31.54
CA GLU A 189 17.30 -7.53 -30.99
C GLU A 189 17.52 -6.10 -31.49
N ILE A 190 16.50 -5.51 -32.13
CA ILE A 190 16.56 -4.13 -32.62
C ILE A 190 15.41 -3.32 -32.06
N ILE A 191 15.69 -2.08 -31.67
CA ILE A 191 14.70 -1.04 -31.43
C ILE A 191 14.93 0.04 -32.48
N ASP A 192 14.11 0.05 -33.53
CA ASP A 192 14.21 1.01 -34.63
C ASP A 192 13.27 2.19 -34.39
N ARG A 193 13.77 3.29 -33.82
CA ARG A 193 12.98 4.52 -33.59
C ARG A 193 13.06 5.50 -34.76
N ASP A 194 13.80 5.20 -35.83
CA ASP A 194 13.85 6.01 -37.04
C ASP A 194 12.59 5.80 -37.89
N ALA A 195 11.53 6.51 -37.50
CA ALA A 195 10.23 6.42 -38.17
C ALA A 195 10.25 6.85 -39.65
N LYS A 196 11.33 7.48 -40.14
CA LYS A 196 11.45 7.87 -41.55
C LYS A 196 11.87 6.69 -42.44
N GLN A 197 12.67 5.78 -41.90
CA GLN A 197 13.24 4.64 -42.64
C GLN A 197 12.65 3.29 -42.19
N ARG A 198 11.98 3.23 -41.04
CA ARG A 198 11.34 2.00 -40.55
C ARG A 198 10.04 1.68 -41.28
N ASP A 199 9.93 0.44 -41.71
CA ASP A 199 8.65 -0.13 -42.14
C ASP A 199 7.81 -0.59 -40.94
N ALA A 200 6.61 -0.01 -40.80
CA ALA A 200 5.68 -0.33 -39.71
C ALA A 200 4.76 -1.52 -40.03
N LYS A 201 4.55 -1.80 -41.32
CA LYS A 201 3.74 -2.92 -41.83
C LYS A 201 4.14 -3.25 -43.27
N GLY A 202 3.81 -4.45 -43.74
CA GLY A 202 4.04 -4.87 -45.12
C GLY A 202 3.96 -6.38 -45.31
N LEU A 203 4.44 -6.87 -46.45
CA LEU A 203 4.31 -8.25 -46.90
C LEU A 203 5.33 -9.19 -46.25
N ILE A 204 4.98 -10.48 -46.23
CA ILE A 204 5.89 -11.61 -45.94
C ILE A 204 6.31 -12.23 -47.28
N ALA A 205 7.60 -12.52 -47.44
CA ALA A 205 8.10 -13.22 -48.63
C ALA A 205 9.33 -14.10 -48.32
N LEU A 206 9.52 -15.16 -49.10
CA LEU A 206 10.66 -16.09 -48.96
C LEU A 206 11.64 -15.87 -50.12
N GLN A 207 12.94 -15.83 -49.85
CA GLN A 207 13.95 -15.46 -50.85
C GLN A 207 14.62 -16.66 -51.52
N VAL A 208 14.84 -16.56 -52.83
CA VAL A 208 15.98 -17.20 -53.53
C VAL A 208 16.93 -16.12 -54.01
N HIS A 209 18.20 -16.23 -53.62
CA HIS A 209 19.18 -15.17 -53.82
C HIS A 209 19.92 -15.33 -55.15
N ARG A 210 20.26 -14.21 -55.78
CA ARG A 210 21.14 -14.21 -56.96
C ARG A 210 22.57 -14.57 -56.52
N GLY A 211 23.09 -15.70 -56.99
CA GLY A 211 24.44 -16.13 -56.63
C GLY A 211 24.68 -17.60 -56.94
N PRO A 212 25.61 -18.26 -56.22
CA PRO A 212 25.85 -19.70 -56.34
C PRO A 212 24.56 -20.53 -56.28
N ALA A 213 24.60 -21.73 -56.84
CA ALA A 213 23.46 -22.65 -56.79
C ALA A 213 23.03 -22.89 -55.33
N MET A 214 21.73 -22.84 -55.09
CA MET A 214 21.15 -23.06 -53.77
C MET A 214 19.83 -23.80 -53.88
N LYS A 215 19.50 -24.51 -52.81
CA LYS A 215 18.18 -25.08 -52.59
C LYS A 215 17.76 -24.75 -51.16
N VAL A 216 16.71 -23.96 -51.03
CA VAL A 216 16.10 -23.63 -49.73
C VAL A 216 14.74 -24.30 -49.62
N GLN A 217 14.42 -24.84 -48.45
CA GLN A 217 13.14 -25.45 -48.17
C GLN A 217 12.52 -24.89 -46.90
N TYR A 218 11.21 -24.68 -46.91
CA TYR A 218 10.44 -24.10 -45.81
C TYR A 218 9.22 -24.96 -45.48
N ARG A 219 8.96 -25.16 -44.17
CA ARG A 219 7.76 -25.83 -43.66
C ARG A 219 7.28 -25.20 -42.35
N ASN A 220 6.10 -25.62 -41.88
CA ASN A 220 5.53 -25.17 -40.61
C ASN A 220 5.43 -23.63 -40.46
N ILE A 221 5.16 -22.93 -41.57
CA ILE A 221 5.08 -21.46 -41.61
C ILE A 221 3.79 -21.00 -40.95
N ARG A 222 3.89 -20.37 -39.78
CA ARG A 222 2.78 -20.03 -38.90
C ARG A 222 2.90 -18.58 -38.41
N LEU A 223 1.81 -17.83 -38.50
CA LEU A 223 1.76 -16.41 -38.15
C LEU A 223 0.74 -16.16 -37.03
N LYS A 224 1.13 -15.37 -36.03
CA LYS A 224 0.26 -14.84 -34.99
C LYS A 224 0.32 -13.32 -35.00
N GLU A 225 -0.78 -12.66 -35.29
CA GLU A 225 -0.87 -11.20 -35.16
C GLU A 225 -0.90 -10.79 -33.69
N ILE A 226 -0.14 -9.76 -33.35
CA ILE A 226 -0.03 -9.22 -31.99
C ILE A 226 -0.91 -7.97 -31.93
N ALA A 227 -1.96 -8.01 -31.12
CA ALA A 227 -2.81 -6.84 -30.92
C ALA A 227 -1.99 -5.65 -30.39
N LYS A 228 -2.14 -4.49 -31.05
CA LYS A 228 -1.52 -3.24 -30.61
C LYS A 228 -2.08 -2.88 -29.22
N LYS A 229 -1.23 -2.89 -28.17
CA LYS A 229 -1.60 -2.28 -26.88
C LYS A 229 -1.92 -0.79 -27.16
N GLY A 230 -3.06 -0.33 -26.66
CA GLY A 230 -3.73 0.91 -27.06
C GLY A 230 -2.80 2.11 -27.13
N GLY A 231 -2.68 2.69 -28.32
CA GLY A 231 -1.89 3.88 -28.60
C GLY A 231 -2.28 4.47 -29.95
N ALA A 232 -2.87 5.66 -29.88
CA ALA A 232 -3.20 6.60 -30.95
C ALA A 232 -4.50 6.38 -31.73
N ASN A 233 -5.48 7.26 -31.44
CA ASN A 233 -5.99 8.13 -32.50
C ASN A 233 -5.62 9.58 -32.16
N ALA A 234 -4.40 9.97 -32.55
CA ALA A 234 -3.96 11.35 -32.52
C ALA A 234 -3.52 11.77 -33.93
N LYS A 235 -4.21 12.81 -34.44
CA LYS A 235 -3.77 13.82 -35.41
C LYS A 235 -3.89 13.51 -36.92
N LYS A 236 -4.91 14.13 -37.52
CA LYS A 236 -4.87 15.05 -38.69
C LYS A 236 -6.05 16.02 -38.48
N GLN A 237 -6.01 17.34 -38.57
CA GLN A 237 -5.07 18.36 -39.05
C GLN A 237 -5.34 19.65 -38.26
N THR A 238 -4.30 20.36 -37.86
CA THR A 238 -4.36 21.71 -37.28
C THR A 238 -4.33 22.80 -38.35
N LYS A 239 -5.14 23.85 -38.14
CA LYS A 239 -4.93 25.31 -38.35
C LYS A 239 -6.31 25.93 -38.68
N ALA A 240 -6.75 27.07 -38.17
CA ALA A 240 -6.31 28.00 -37.14
C ALA A 240 -7.50 28.96 -36.92
N ASN A 241 -7.70 29.44 -35.69
CA ASN A 241 -8.06 30.82 -35.31
C ASN A 241 -8.99 30.91 -34.10
N GLU A 242 -8.67 31.94 -33.33
CA GLU A 242 -9.04 32.26 -31.97
C GLU A 242 -10.49 32.74 -31.78
N ALA A 243 -10.87 32.74 -30.50
CA ALA A 243 -11.81 33.64 -29.84
C ALA A 243 -13.28 33.22 -29.68
N ASN A 244 -13.74 33.47 -28.45
CA ASN A 244 -15.10 33.59 -27.94
C ASN A 244 -15.79 32.32 -27.43
N TRP A 245 -15.70 32.19 -26.10
CA TRP A 245 -16.67 31.54 -25.23
C TRP A 245 -18.07 32.13 -25.46
N ARG A 246 -19.00 31.31 -25.96
CA ARG A 246 -20.44 31.42 -25.73
C ARG A 246 -21.07 30.03 -25.80
N GLU A 247 -21.92 29.76 -24.82
CA GLU A 247 -22.79 28.59 -24.72
C GLU A 247 -23.65 28.45 -25.99
N ASP A 248 -23.68 27.28 -26.61
CA ASP A 248 -24.95 26.66 -26.99
C ASP A 248 -24.83 25.15 -27.26
N LYS A 249 -25.94 24.47 -27.02
CA LYS A 249 -26.15 23.02 -27.08
C LYS A 249 -26.08 22.49 -28.51
N SER A 250 -25.38 21.38 -28.72
CA SER A 250 -25.80 20.35 -29.70
C SER A 250 -25.15 19.00 -29.41
N ASP A 251 -26.01 17.98 -29.39
CA ASP A 251 -25.71 16.56 -29.25
C ASP A 251 -24.91 16.02 -30.46
N ASN A 252 -24.18 14.93 -30.21
CA ASN A 252 -23.42 14.08 -31.15
C ASN A 252 -21.99 14.52 -31.52
N ALA A 253 -21.06 14.34 -30.58
CA ALA A 253 -19.68 13.97 -30.86
C ALA A 253 -19.38 12.58 -30.26
N PRO A 254 -18.61 11.69 -30.91
CA PRO A 254 -18.19 10.44 -30.28
C PRO A 254 -17.30 10.77 -29.08
N LYS A 255 -17.79 10.44 -27.88
CA LYS A 255 -17.05 10.59 -26.63
C LYS A 255 -15.81 9.70 -26.65
N ALA A 256 -14.69 10.21 -26.14
CA ALA A 256 -13.47 9.43 -25.96
C ALA A 256 -13.76 8.20 -25.07
N GLU A 257 -13.36 6.99 -25.48
CA GLU A 257 -13.38 5.82 -24.59
C GLU A 257 -12.55 6.16 -23.35
N GLY A 258 -13.18 6.11 -22.17
CA GLY A 258 -12.51 6.36 -20.88
C GLY A 258 -11.38 5.35 -20.61
N PRO A 259 -10.55 5.60 -19.57
CA PRO A 259 -9.48 4.68 -19.20
C PRO A 259 -10.06 3.32 -18.81
N ARG A 260 -9.63 2.26 -19.50
CA ARG A 260 -10.08 0.88 -19.23
C ARG A 260 -9.60 0.39 -17.87
N ALA A 261 -10.37 -0.50 -17.25
CA ALA A 261 -10.02 -1.14 -15.98
C ALA A 261 -8.71 -1.94 -16.10
N THR A 262 -8.02 -2.12 -14.98
CA THR A 262 -6.77 -2.87 -14.90
C THR A 262 -6.96 -4.33 -15.37
N SER A 263 -6.11 -4.82 -16.27
CA SER A 263 -6.23 -6.21 -16.72
C SER A 263 -5.85 -7.18 -15.59
N PRO A 264 -6.55 -8.31 -15.41
CA PRO A 264 -6.11 -9.37 -14.51
C PRO A 264 -4.71 -9.91 -14.83
N GLU A 265 -4.26 -9.81 -16.08
CA GLU A 265 -2.91 -10.19 -16.51
C GLU A 265 -1.80 -9.29 -15.91
N ASP A 266 -2.16 -8.06 -15.50
CA ASP A 266 -1.26 -7.10 -14.87
C ASP A 266 -1.31 -7.20 -13.33
N MET A 267 -1.97 -8.22 -12.78
CA MET A 267 -2.11 -8.46 -11.35
C MET A 267 -1.23 -9.62 -10.89
N LYS A 268 -0.69 -9.49 -9.69
CA LYS A 268 -0.17 -10.62 -8.93
C LYS A 268 -1.29 -11.19 -8.07
N ILE A 269 -1.60 -12.46 -8.27
CA ILE A 269 -2.74 -13.14 -7.66
C ILE A 269 -2.22 -14.27 -6.78
N ALA A 270 -2.81 -14.44 -5.59
CA ALA A 270 -2.51 -15.54 -4.69
C ALA A 270 -2.62 -16.91 -5.39
N LYS A 271 -1.73 -17.84 -5.02
CA LYS A 271 -1.66 -19.15 -5.67
C LYS A 271 -2.98 -19.90 -5.57
N GLY A 272 -3.44 -20.47 -6.69
CA GLY A 272 -4.68 -21.24 -6.76
C GLY A 272 -5.94 -20.38 -6.89
N PHE A 273 -5.80 -19.06 -7.02
CA PHE A 273 -6.91 -18.16 -7.31
C PHE A 273 -6.87 -17.69 -8.76
N ASN A 274 -8.06 -17.36 -9.29
CA ASN A 274 -8.25 -16.75 -10.58
C ASN A 274 -9.04 -15.46 -10.42
N VAL A 275 -8.63 -14.40 -11.13
CA VAL A 275 -9.33 -13.12 -11.18
C VAL A 275 -9.88 -12.91 -12.58
N GLU A 276 -11.16 -12.64 -12.68
CA GLU A 276 -11.88 -12.35 -13.92
C GLU A 276 -12.34 -10.90 -13.91
N LEU A 277 -11.94 -10.10 -14.91
CA LEU A 277 -12.52 -8.79 -15.15
C LEU A 277 -13.89 -8.97 -15.80
N LEU A 278 -14.94 -8.71 -15.03
CA LEU A 278 -16.32 -8.88 -15.48
C LEU A 278 -16.80 -7.67 -16.28
N TYR A 279 -16.43 -6.47 -15.84
CA TYR A 279 -16.93 -5.23 -16.43
C TYR A 279 -15.94 -4.08 -16.27
N SER A 280 -15.66 -3.36 -17.37
CA SER A 280 -14.96 -2.07 -17.34
C SER A 280 -16.00 -0.97 -17.38
N VAL A 281 -16.13 -0.20 -16.30
CA VAL A 281 -17.20 0.78 -16.13
C VAL A 281 -16.96 1.98 -17.06
N PRO A 282 -17.91 2.34 -17.94
CA PRO A 282 -17.79 3.53 -18.76
C PRO A 282 -17.92 4.79 -17.90
N ASN A 283 -16.79 5.43 -17.58
CA ASN A 283 -16.74 6.61 -16.69
C ASN A 283 -17.67 7.76 -17.10
N ASP A 284 -17.99 7.90 -18.40
CA ASP A 284 -18.82 8.98 -18.93
C ASP A 284 -20.33 8.71 -18.89
N VAL A 285 -20.73 7.49 -18.52
CA VAL A 285 -22.13 7.04 -18.43
C VAL A 285 -22.48 6.54 -17.03
N GLU A 286 -21.60 5.72 -16.46
CA GLU A 286 -21.83 4.99 -15.20
C GLU A 286 -20.89 5.43 -14.08
N GLY A 287 -19.99 6.37 -14.38
CA GLY A 287 -19.12 7.00 -13.40
C GLY A 287 -18.07 6.06 -12.81
N SER A 288 -17.84 6.15 -11.51
CA SER A 288 -16.78 5.43 -10.81
C SER A 288 -17.31 4.76 -9.56
N TRP A 289 -17.37 3.43 -9.57
CA TRP A 289 -18.03 2.67 -8.52
C TRP A 289 -17.18 2.58 -7.26
N VAL A 290 -17.75 3.00 -6.12
CA VAL A 290 -17.03 3.11 -4.84
C VAL A 290 -17.59 2.28 -3.70
N SER A 291 -18.82 1.78 -3.82
CA SER A 291 -19.46 0.94 -2.82
C SER A 291 -20.29 -0.15 -3.49
N MET A 292 -20.45 -1.29 -2.81
CA MET A 292 -21.25 -2.40 -3.28
C MET A 292 -21.89 -3.24 -2.18
N CYS A 293 -22.98 -3.93 -2.49
CA CYS A 293 -23.54 -5.00 -1.66
C CYS A 293 -24.19 -6.09 -2.52
N VAL A 294 -24.55 -7.21 -1.90
CA VAL A 294 -25.28 -8.32 -2.55
C VAL A 294 -26.76 -8.21 -2.19
N ASP A 295 -27.64 -8.33 -3.18
CA ASP A 295 -29.09 -8.38 -2.97
C ASP A 295 -29.59 -9.83 -2.73
N PRO A 296 -30.85 -10.05 -2.31
CA PRO A 296 -31.37 -11.39 -1.98
C PRO A 296 -31.43 -12.37 -3.15
N LYS A 297 -31.27 -11.89 -4.39
CA LYS A 297 -31.23 -12.72 -5.60
C LYS A 297 -29.80 -13.04 -6.03
N GLY A 298 -28.80 -12.62 -5.26
CA GLY A 298 -27.38 -12.80 -5.56
C GLY A 298 -26.83 -11.85 -6.61
N ARG A 299 -27.57 -10.78 -6.96
CA ARG A 299 -27.07 -9.71 -7.83
C ARG A 299 -26.31 -8.70 -6.98
N LEU A 300 -25.44 -7.92 -7.61
CA LEU A 300 -24.75 -6.83 -6.90
C LEU A 300 -25.52 -5.53 -7.07
N ILE A 301 -25.50 -4.69 -6.05
CA ILE A 301 -25.86 -3.27 -6.16
C ILE A 301 -24.58 -2.47 -5.95
N VAL A 302 -24.30 -1.54 -6.85
CA VAL A 302 -23.09 -0.69 -6.83
C VAL A 302 -23.48 0.78 -6.94
N CYS A 303 -22.65 1.68 -6.39
CA CYS A 303 -22.89 3.13 -6.51
C CYS A 303 -21.73 3.86 -7.16
N ASP A 304 -22.03 4.75 -8.10
CA ASP A 304 -21.11 5.79 -8.57
C ASP A 304 -20.84 6.82 -7.45
N GLN A 305 -19.57 7.16 -7.23
CA GLN A 305 -19.15 8.17 -6.26
C GLN A 305 -19.87 9.52 -6.45
N TYR A 306 -20.21 9.88 -7.69
CA TYR A 306 -20.82 11.17 -8.03
C TYR A 306 -22.16 11.03 -8.76
N GLY A 307 -22.80 9.87 -8.69
CA GLY A 307 -23.94 9.52 -9.53
C GLY A 307 -24.93 8.60 -8.84
N GLY A 308 -25.55 7.72 -9.64
CA GLY A 308 -26.66 6.87 -9.19
C GLY A 308 -26.24 5.45 -8.82
N LEU A 309 -27.25 4.66 -8.42
CA LEU A 309 -27.13 3.24 -8.13
C LEU A 309 -27.35 2.39 -9.39
N TYR A 310 -26.63 1.29 -9.46
CA TYR A 310 -26.73 0.30 -10.53
C TYR A 310 -26.86 -1.09 -9.92
N ARG A 311 -27.70 -1.91 -10.54
CA ARG A 311 -27.82 -3.33 -10.27
C ARG A 311 -27.05 -4.10 -11.34
N VAL A 312 -26.28 -5.08 -10.89
CA VAL A 312 -25.36 -5.84 -11.73
C VAL A 312 -25.69 -7.32 -11.60
N THR A 313 -26.13 -7.92 -12.72
CA THR A 313 -26.33 -9.36 -12.81
C THR A 313 -25.11 -9.99 -13.45
N CYS A 314 -24.32 -10.67 -12.62
CA CYS A 314 -23.11 -11.35 -13.08
C CYS A 314 -23.47 -12.68 -13.79
N PRO A 315 -22.74 -13.05 -14.86
CA PRO A 315 -22.93 -14.36 -15.48
C PRO A 315 -22.54 -15.47 -14.50
N PRO A 316 -23.16 -16.67 -14.56
CA PRO A 316 -22.74 -17.79 -13.73
C PRO A 316 -21.25 -18.11 -13.91
N ILE A 317 -20.60 -18.59 -12.85
CA ILE A 317 -19.16 -18.94 -12.87
C ILE A 317 -18.87 -19.91 -14.03
N GLY A 318 -17.84 -19.59 -14.81
CA GLY A 318 -17.42 -20.38 -15.99
C GLY A 318 -18.27 -20.16 -17.25
N LYS A 319 -19.18 -19.18 -17.27
CA LYS A 319 -19.94 -18.77 -18.47
C LYS A 319 -19.44 -17.42 -18.99
N THR A 320 -19.38 -17.29 -20.31
CA THR A 320 -18.86 -16.09 -21.03
C THR A 320 -19.97 -15.11 -21.44
N LYS A 321 -21.12 -15.11 -20.75
CA LYS A 321 -22.19 -14.15 -21.06
C LYS A 321 -21.77 -12.73 -20.62
N PRO A 322 -22.19 -11.67 -21.32
CA PRO A 322 -21.99 -10.30 -20.85
C PRO A 322 -22.63 -10.08 -19.48
N VAL A 323 -22.01 -9.23 -18.67
CA VAL A 323 -22.62 -8.71 -17.44
C VAL A 323 -23.80 -7.82 -17.83
N GLU A 324 -24.93 -7.98 -17.15
CA GLU A 324 -26.11 -7.13 -17.36
C GLU A 324 -26.10 -6.01 -16.31
N ILE A 325 -26.15 -4.76 -16.80
CA ILE A 325 -26.18 -3.56 -15.97
C ILE A 325 -27.54 -2.90 -16.09
N GLU A 326 -28.21 -2.72 -14.96
CA GLU A 326 -29.49 -2.04 -14.84
C GLU A 326 -29.32 -0.81 -13.95
N LYS A 327 -29.67 0.38 -14.45
CA LYS A 327 -29.71 1.57 -13.60
C LYS A 327 -30.92 1.49 -12.67
N ILE A 328 -30.71 1.63 -11.36
CA ILE A 328 -31.80 1.69 -10.39
C ILE A 328 -32.35 3.12 -10.40
N ASN A 329 -33.58 3.29 -10.89
CA ASN A 329 -34.19 4.61 -11.11
C ASN A 329 -34.85 5.16 -9.84
N VAL A 330 -34.05 5.40 -8.82
CA VAL A 330 -34.46 5.97 -7.53
C VAL A 330 -33.71 7.29 -7.28
N ASP A 331 -34.34 8.25 -6.59
CA ASP A 331 -33.72 9.56 -6.30
C ASP A 331 -32.77 9.51 -5.08
N ILE A 332 -31.78 8.61 -5.15
CA ILE A 332 -30.67 8.52 -4.20
C ILE A 332 -29.41 7.99 -4.93
N GLY A 333 -28.23 8.29 -4.40
CA GLY A 333 -26.94 7.95 -5.00
C GLY A 333 -25.78 8.58 -4.22
N GLU A 334 -24.61 8.72 -4.86
CA GLU A 334 -23.37 9.25 -4.24
C GLU A 334 -23.02 8.51 -2.92
N ALA A 335 -23.41 7.24 -2.82
CA ALA A 335 -23.31 6.42 -1.62
C ALA A 335 -21.89 5.89 -1.42
N GLN A 336 -21.39 6.06 -0.21
CA GLN A 336 -20.08 5.55 0.22
C GLN A 336 -20.19 4.19 0.92
N GLY A 337 -21.39 3.79 1.33
CA GLY A 337 -21.64 2.43 1.80
C GLY A 337 -23.05 1.97 1.48
N LEU A 338 -23.16 0.68 1.21
CA LEU A 338 -24.38 0.01 0.83
C LEU A 338 -24.50 -1.29 1.63
N TYR A 339 -25.69 -1.59 2.11
CA TYR A 339 -25.95 -2.89 2.72
C TYR A 339 -27.40 -3.31 2.53
N TRP A 340 -27.63 -4.56 2.15
CA TRP A 340 -28.98 -5.11 2.06
C TRP A 340 -29.34 -5.84 3.35
N ALA A 341 -30.42 -5.42 4.02
CA ALA A 341 -30.94 -6.08 5.21
C ALA A 341 -32.42 -5.74 5.41
N PHE A 342 -33.15 -6.54 6.20
CA PHE A 342 -34.54 -6.23 6.58
C PHE A 342 -35.45 -5.88 5.39
N ASP A 343 -35.29 -6.63 4.28
CA ASP A 343 -35.96 -6.42 3.00
C ASP A 343 -35.82 -4.98 2.47
N SER A 344 -34.64 -4.39 2.63
CA SER A 344 -34.36 -3.01 2.26
C SER A 344 -32.89 -2.80 1.93
N LEU A 345 -32.62 -1.82 1.07
CA LEU A 345 -31.27 -1.31 0.84
C LEU A 345 -30.99 -0.15 1.79
N TYR A 346 -29.98 -0.28 2.63
CA TYR A 346 -29.44 0.81 3.43
C TYR A 346 -28.34 1.52 2.65
N VAL A 347 -28.43 2.84 2.60
CA VAL A 347 -27.57 3.69 1.80
C VAL A 347 -26.96 4.76 2.71
N SER A 348 -25.64 4.69 2.89
CA SER A 348 -24.87 5.68 3.63
C SER A 348 -24.32 6.71 2.65
N VAL A 349 -24.82 7.94 2.76
CA VAL A 349 -24.44 9.05 1.90
C VAL A 349 -23.58 10.00 2.71
N ASN A 350 -22.35 10.19 2.26
CA ASN A 350 -21.50 11.26 2.73
C ASN A 350 -21.86 12.55 1.98
N ARG A 351 -21.94 13.71 2.66
CA ARG A 351 -22.47 14.95 2.06
C ARG A 351 -21.89 15.16 0.66
N ALA A 352 -22.76 15.04 -0.33
CA ALA A 352 -22.38 15.04 -1.72
C ALA A 352 -23.00 16.25 -2.43
N LYS A 353 -22.90 16.33 -3.76
CA LYS A 353 -23.36 17.52 -4.49
C LYS A 353 -24.87 17.53 -4.66
N LYS A 354 -25.49 16.35 -4.80
CA LYS A 354 -26.91 16.21 -5.10
C LYS A 354 -27.71 15.82 -3.85
N TYR A 355 -27.16 14.95 -3.01
CA TYR A 355 -27.88 14.41 -1.84
C TYR A 355 -27.27 14.88 -0.52
N ASP A 356 -28.14 15.09 0.49
CA ASP A 356 -27.70 15.40 1.84
C ASP A 356 -26.92 14.23 2.46
N GLY A 357 -26.01 14.55 3.38
CA GLY A 357 -25.31 13.53 4.16
C GLY A 357 -26.25 12.87 5.16
N GLY A 358 -26.28 11.54 5.20
CA GLY A 358 -27.18 10.80 6.06
C GLY A 358 -27.21 9.30 5.80
N LEU A 359 -27.94 8.61 6.67
CA LEU A 359 -28.32 7.21 6.48
C LEU A 359 -29.73 7.16 5.91
N TYR A 360 -29.91 6.37 4.85
CA TYR A 360 -31.17 6.20 4.15
C TYR A 360 -31.55 4.73 4.09
N ARG A 361 -32.85 4.47 4.05
CA ARG A 361 -33.45 3.17 3.76
C ARG A 361 -34.24 3.28 2.47
N VAL A 362 -34.00 2.36 1.55
CA VAL A 362 -34.64 2.30 0.25
C VAL A 362 -35.38 0.97 0.13
N THR A 363 -36.65 1.02 -0.27
CA THR A 363 -37.52 -0.15 -0.39
C THR A 363 -38.14 -0.27 -1.78
N ASP A 364 -38.50 -1.49 -2.13
CA ASP A 364 -39.45 -1.82 -3.20
C ASP A 364 -40.85 -1.86 -2.56
N SER A 365 -41.70 -0.88 -2.89
CA SER A 365 -42.99 -0.69 -2.21
C SER A 365 -44.13 -1.51 -2.80
N ASP A 366 -43.99 -2.02 -4.03
CA ASP A 366 -45.03 -2.77 -4.74
C ASP A 366 -44.64 -4.22 -5.08
N GLY A 367 -43.40 -4.62 -4.79
CA GLY A 367 -42.89 -5.98 -4.94
C GLY A 367 -42.51 -6.33 -6.37
N ASP A 368 -42.30 -5.34 -7.24
CA ASP A 368 -41.96 -5.53 -8.66
C ASP A 368 -40.45 -5.74 -8.92
N ASP A 369 -39.64 -5.82 -7.86
CA ASP A 369 -38.18 -5.90 -7.87
C ASP A 369 -37.48 -4.59 -8.27
N GLN A 370 -38.17 -3.45 -8.17
CA GLN A 370 -37.62 -2.11 -8.36
C GLN A 370 -37.65 -1.31 -7.06
N LEU A 371 -36.50 -0.74 -6.69
CA LEU A 371 -36.42 0.17 -5.55
C LEU A 371 -37.06 1.51 -5.94
N ASP A 372 -38.04 1.97 -5.17
CA ASP A 372 -38.87 3.13 -5.52
C ASP A 372 -39.02 4.17 -4.38
N THR A 373 -38.83 3.75 -3.13
CA THR A 373 -39.16 4.55 -1.95
C THR A 373 -37.91 4.84 -1.15
N VAL A 374 -37.56 6.11 -0.99
CA VAL A 374 -36.40 6.57 -0.21
C VAL A 374 -36.86 7.21 1.09
N LYS A 375 -36.38 6.69 2.22
CA LYS A 375 -36.60 7.27 3.55
C LYS A 375 -35.25 7.60 4.20
N LYS A 376 -35.00 8.89 4.49
CA LYS A 376 -33.87 9.29 5.33
C LYS A 376 -34.15 8.84 6.78
N LEU A 377 -33.23 8.09 7.38
CA LEU A 377 -33.32 7.63 8.76
C LEU A 377 -32.68 8.61 9.74
N ARG A 378 -31.53 9.19 9.37
CA ARG A 378 -30.78 10.14 10.20
C ARG A 378 -29.92 11.07 9.35
N ASP A 379 -29.86 12.34 9.71
CA ASP A 379 -28.87 13.27 9.15
C ASP A 379 -27.48 12.98 9.74
N LEU A 380 -26.48 12.90 8.87
CA LEU A 380 -25.09 12.70 9.25
C LEU A 380 -24.26 13.79 8.58
N HIS A 381 -23.80 14.74 9.39
CA HIS A 381 -23.05 15.90 8.90
C HIS A 381 -21.58 15.53 8.69
N GLY A 382 -21.33 14.80 7.59
CA GLY A 382 -20.00 14.46 7.08
C GLY A 382 -19.53 15.36 5.94
N THR A 383 -18.23 15.44 5.65
CA THR A 383 -17.71 16.00 4.38
C THR A 383 -16.43 15.31 3.90
N GLY A 384 -16.20 15.31 2.58
CA GLY A 384 -14.95 14.80 1.98
C GLY A 384 -14.77 13.30 2.19
N GLU A 385 -13.61 12.71 1.91
CA GLU A 385 -13.39 11.24 1.97
C GLU A 385 -13.38 10.63 3.41
N HIS A 386 -13.87 11.35 4.41
CA HIS A 386 -13.79 11.02 5.85
C HIS A 386 -15.17 11.12 6.54
N GLY A 387 -16.25 11.01 5.77
CA GLY A 387 -17.61 11.15 6.27
C GLY A 387 -18.20 9.82 6.74
N PRO A 388 -19.54 9.68 6.71
CA PRO A 388 -20.19 8.40 6.93
C PRO A 388 -19.92 7.48 5.72
N HIS A 389 -19.51 6.25 5.99
CA HIS A 389 -19.04 5.31 4.98
C HIS A 389 -19.86 4.02 5.04
N ALA A 390 -19.45 3.04 5.84
CA ALA A 390 -20.04 1.70 5.80
C ALA A 390 -21.26 1.50 6.71
N VAL A 391 -22.08 0.52 6.32
CA VAL A 391 -23.19 -0.04 7.08
C VAL A 391 -23.09 -1.56 6.99
N PHE A 392 -23.24 -2.28 8.10
CA PHE A 392 -23.10 -3.75 8.14
C PHE A 392 -23.91 -4.33 9.31
N PRO A 393 -24.16 -5.65 9.39
CA PRO A 393 -25.10 -6.21 10.37
C PRO A 393 -24.50 -6.27 11.77
N THR A 394 -25.35 -6.22 12.79
CA THR A 394 -24.97 -6.57 14.15
C THR A 394 -24.73 -8.09 14.30
N GLU A 395 -23.97 -8.48 15.32
CA GLU A 395 -23.63 -9.87 15.62
C GLU A 395 -24.86 -10.76 15.85
N ASP A 396 -25.99 -10.19 16.25
CA ASP A 396 -27.27 -10.88 16.43
C ASP A 396 -28.18 -10.82 15.19
N GLY A 397 -27.78 -10.12 14.13
CA GLY A 397 -28.55 -9.90 12.90
C GLY A 397 -29.83 -9.08 13.07
N LYS A 398 -30.03 -8.42 14.22
CA LYS A 398 -31.26 -7.67 14.54
C LYS A 398 -31.15 -6.16 14.34
N GLY A 399 -29.96 -5.67 14.07
CA GLY A 399 -29.68 -4.27 13.80
C GLY A 399 -28.52 -4.10 12.83
N LEU A 400 -28.03 -2.87 12.74
CA LEU A 400 -26.90 -2.51 11.88
C LEU A 400 -25.87 -1.74 12.71
N TYR A 401 -24.62 -1.81 12.27
CA TYR A 401 -23.60 -0.85 12.63
C TYR A 401 -23.44 0.16 11.50
N ILE A 402 -23.11 1.41 11.86
CA ILE A 402 -22.71 2.46 10.91
C ILE A 402 -21.35 3.02 11.30
N VAL A 403 -20.49 3.20 10.29
CA VAL A 403 -19.12 3.67 10.44
C VAL A 403 -19.01 5.11 9.94
N CYS A 404 -18.48 5.99 10.79
CA CYS A 404 -18.33 7.41 10.50
C CYS A 404 -16.89 7.86 10.74
N GLY A 405 -16.24 8.40 9.71
CA GLY A 405 -14.91 8.99 9.82
C GLY A 405 -14.92 10.31 10.60
N ASN A 406 -13.74 10.85 10.88
CA ASN A 406 -13.56 12.02 11.74
C ASN A 406 -14.09 13.35 11.19
N ARG A 407 -14.51 13.41 9.92
CA ARG A 407 -15.21 14.56 9.34
C ARG A 407 -16.72 14.48 9.49
N THR A 408 -17.21 13.48 10.20
CA THR A 408 -18.62 13.38 10.57
C THR A 408 -18.77 13.91 11.98
N ASP A 409 -19.61 14.92 12.16
CA ASP A 409 -20.01 15.36 13.49
C ASP A 409 -20.69 14.19 14.22
N LEU A 410 -20.44 14.06 15.52
CA LEU A 410 -21.14 13.07 16.33
C LEU A 410 -22.63 13.43 16.33
N THR A 411 -23.45 12.51 15.82
CA THR A 411 -24.91 12.67 15.83
C THR A 411 -25.48 12.51 17.24
N GLU A 412 -26.77 12.79 17.41
CA GLU A 412 -27.46 12.53 18.68
C GLU A 412 -27.45 11.03 18.98
N ILE A 413 -27.11 10.66 20.21
CA ILE A 413 -27.00 9.27 20.68
C ILE A 413 -27.97 9.02 21.84
N ASP A 414 -28.68 7.90 21.81
CA ASP A 414 -29.63 7.49 22.85
C ASP A 414 -28.92 6.82 24.02
N THR A 415 -27.92 6.00 23.71
CA THR A 415 -27.09 5.29 24.69
C THR A 415 -25.64 5.24 24.22
N SER A 416 -24.72 4.94 25.15
CA SER A 416 -23.30 4.91 24.83
C SER A 416 -22.58 3.85 25.63
N ARG A 417 -21.79 3.02 24.95
CA ARG A 417 -20.77 2.15 25.55
C ARG A 417 -19.49 2.93 25.89
N VAL A 418 -19.28 4.08 25.25
CA VAL A 418 -18.15 4.98 25.52
C VAL A 418 -18.56 5.96 26.62
N PRO A 419 -17.79 6.12 27.71
CA PRO A 419 -18.07 7.16 28.70
C PRO A 419 -18.04 8.56 28.06
N THR A 420 -19.13 9.32 28.19
CA THR A 420 -19.37 10.56 27.43
C THR A 420 -18.58 11.79 27.89
N HIS A 421 -17.71 11.61 28.88
CA HIS A 421 -16.86 12.66 29.44
C HIS A 421 -15.47 12.73 28.78
N TRP A 422 -15.34 12.41 27.49
CA TRP A 422 -14.06 12.55 26.78
C TRP A 422 -13.60 14.02 26.62
N ASP A 423 -12.30 14.21 26.43
CA ASP A 423 -11.66 15.51 26.13
C ASP A 423 -10.33 15.26 25.39
N GLU A 424 -9.58 16.32 25.07
CA GLU A 424 -8.28 16.23 24.39
C GLU A 424 -7.20 15.56 25.25
N ASP A 425 -7.25 15.78 26.57
CA ASP A 425 -6.36 15.20 27.58
C ASP A 425 -4.87 15.34 27.24
N LEU A 426 -4.40 16.54 26.88
CA LEU A 426 -2.99 16.82 26.54
C LEU A 426 -2.29 17.67 27.60
N PHE A 427 -1.02 17.37 27.91
CA PHE A 427 -0.17 18.22 28.76
C PHE A 427 0.16 19.56 28.10
N LEU A 428 0.59 19.47 26.84
CA LEU A 428 1.11 20.60 26.07
C LEU A 428 0.21 20.84 24.85
N PRO A 429 0.05 22.11 24.42
CA PRO A 429 -0.63 22.42 23.17
C PRO A 429 -0.10 21.60 21.99
N ARG A 430 -0.99 21.23 21.07
CA ARG A 430 -0.61 20.53 19.83
C ARG A 430 0.12 21.47 18.87
N VAL A 431 0.76 20.88 17.88
CA VAL A 431 1.33 21.59 16.73
C VAL A 431 0.50 21.31 15.48
N TYR A 432 0.47 22.24 14.54
CA TYR A 432 -0.36 22.14 13.33
C TYR A 432 0.49 22.04 12.05
N GLY A 433 0.03 21.19 11.14
CA GLY A 433 0.59 21.03 9.79
C GLY A 433 -0.20 21.85 8.76
N ARG A 434 -0.52 21.24 7.61
CA ARG A 434 -1.28 21.89 6.51
C ARG A 434 -2.71 22.33 6.86
N GLY A 435 -3.21 22.00 8.05
CA GLY A 435 -4.52 22.45 8.54
C GLY A 435 -5.69 21.52 8.23
N PHE A 436 -5.47 20.32 7.68
CA PHE A 436 -6.54 19.31 7.57
C PHE A 436 -7.08 18.98 8.97
N MET A 437 -8.39 19.16 9.19
CA MET A 437 -9.07 18.95 10.49
C MET A 437 -8.57 19.85 11.63
N LYS A 438 -7.97 21.00 11.29
CA LYS A 438 -7.50 21.96 12.29
C LYS A 438 -8.66 22.40 13.19
N GLY A 439 -8.49 22.23 14.51
CA GLY A 439 -9.47 22.63 15.51
C GLY A 439 -10.67 21.71 15.68
N THR A 440 -10.70 20.55 15.01
CA THR A 440 -11.72 19.52 15.27
C THR A 440 -11.47 18.86 16.64
N PRO A 441 -12.45 18.92 17.57
CA PRO A 441 -12.31 18.30 18.88
C PRO A 441 -12.46 16.78 18.83
N ALA A 442 -12.01 16.16 19.91
CA ALA A 442 -12.40 14.83 20.33
C ALA A 442 -13.94 14.69 20.34
N PRO A 443 -14.46 13.49 20.03
CA PRO A 443 -13.69 12.26 20.02
C PRO A 443 -13.14 11.92 18.62
N GLY A 444 -13.76 12.43 17.55
CA GLY A 444 -13.35 12.23 16.16
C GLY A 444 -13.46 10.78 15.70
N GLY A 445 -14.29 10.53 14.68
CA GLY A 445 -14.51 9.19 14.12
C GLY A 445 -15.23 8.27 15.12
N TYR A 446 -16.29 7.61 14.68
CA TYR A 446 -17.11 6.78 15.57
C TYR A 446 -17.79 5.63 14.85
N VAL A 447 -18.23 4.65 15.64
CA VAL A 447 -19.10 3.56 15.21
C VAL A 447 -20.35 3.57 16.09
N CYS A 448 -21.52 3.53 15.46
CA CYS A 448 -22.80 3.43 16.17
C CYS A 448 -23.50 2.12 15.81
N ARG A 449 -24.19 1.53 16.78
CA ARG A 449 -25.18 0.47 16.59
C ARG A 449 -26.56 1.10 16.46
N ILE A 450 -27.37 0.61 15.52
CA ILE A 450 -28.71 1.11 15.25
C ILE A 450 -29.71 -0.03 15.07
N ASN A 451 -30.97 0.24 15.40
CA ASN A 451 -32.07 -0.63 14.99
C ASN A 451 -32.41 -0.43 13.50
N PRO A 452 -33.15 -1.36 12.85
CA PRO A 452 -33.47 -1.27 11.42
C PRO A 452 -34.26 0.00 11.03
N GLU A 453 -34.99 0.57 11.97
CA GLU A 453 -35.78 1.79 11.77
C GLU A 453 -34.94 3.07 11.92
N GLY A 454 -33.69 2.97 12.39
CA GLY A 454 -32.78 4.09 12.65
C GLY A 454 -33.26 5.03 13.77
N THR A 455 -34.15 4.56 14.64
CA THR A 455 -34.72 5.33 15.75
C THR A 455 -33.92 5.21 17.04
N GLU A 456 -33.10 4.17 17.18
CA GLU A 456 -32.22 3.95 18.33
C GLU A 456 -30.76 3.98 17.88
N TRP A 457 -29.94 4.79 18.54
CA TRP A 457 -28.52 5.01 18.26
C TRP A 457 -27.68 4.81 19.52
N GLU A 458 -26.84 3.78 19.48
CA GLU A 458 -25.94 3.40 20.56
C GLU A 458 -24.49 3.63 20.11
N LEU A 459 -23.76 4.52 20.79
CA LEU A 459 -22.34 4.76 20.49
C LEU A 459 -21.48 3.60 20.99
N VAL A 460 -20.71 2.97 20.10
CA VAL A 460 -19.95 1.75 20.41
C VAL A 460 -18.49 2.06 20.70
N ALA A 461 -17.85 2.87 19.85
CA ALA A 461 -16.43 3.20 19.90
C ALA A 461 -16.13 4.53 19.19
N THR A 462 -15.02 5.15 19.54
CA THR A 462 -14.57 6.46 19.05
C THR A 462 -13.06 6.56 18.81
N GLY A 463 -12.57 7.74 18.39
CA GLY A 463 -11.14 8.05 18.36
C GLY A 463 -10.42 7.56 17.11
N PHE A 464 -11.15 7.43 16.00
CA PHE A 464 -10.63 7.04 14.71
C PHE A 464 -10.38 8.26 13.82
N ARG A 465 -9.56 8.11 12.77
CA ARG A 465 -9.44 9.14 11.74
C ARG A 465 -10.37 8.86 10.58
N ASN A 466 -10.20 7.72 9.95
CA ASN A 466 -10.91 7.33 8.75
C ASN A 466 -10.90 5.82 8.58
N GLN A 467 -11.56 5.17 9.52
CA GLN A 467 -11.93 3.79 9.49
C GLN A 467 -13.05 3.65 8.45
N TYR A 468 -12.67 3.31 7.21
CA TYR A 468 -13.57 3.44 6.06
C TYR A 468 -14.69 2.39 6.10
N ASP A 469 -14.35 1.19 6.55
CA ASP A 469 -15.27 0.05 6.61
C ASP A 469 -14.91 -0.89 7.77
N ALA A 470 -15.85 -1.74 8.18
CA ALA A 470 -15.69 -2.69 9.28
C ALA A 470 -16.51 -3.96 9.06
N ALA A 471 -16.06 -5.07 9.64
CA ALA A 471 -16.77 -6.35 9.58
C ALA A 471 -16.63 -7.15 10.88
N LEU A 472 -17.52 -8.12 11.07
CA LEU A 472 -17.52 -9.02 12.22
C LEU A 472 -16.85 -10.34 11.88
N ASN A 473 -16.00 -10.84 12.78
CA ASN A 473 -15.54 -12.22 12.70
C ASN A 473 -16.66 -13.19 13.14
N LYS A 474 -16.46 -14.50 12.96
CA LYS A 474 -17.43 -15.53 13.38
C LYS A 474 -17.70 -15.62 14.90
N ALA A 475 -16.89 -14.96 15.73
CA ALA A 475 -17.17 -14.82 17.16
C ALA A 475 -18.08 -13.61 17.47
N GLY A 476 -18.37 -12.75 16.49
CA GLY A 476 -19.08 -11.48 16.67
C GLY A 476 -18.17 -10.33 17.12
N GLU A 477 -16.85 -10.45 16.99
CA GLU A 477 -15.92 -9.35 17.27
C GLU A 477 -15.74 -8.47 16.04
N MET A 478 -15.69 -7.15 16.24
CA MET A 478 -15.60 -6.17 15.17
C MET A 478 -14.15 -5.79 14.85
N PHE A 479 -13.84 -5.73 13.56
CA PHE A 479 -12.56 -5.24 13.06
C PHE A 479 -12.78 -4.17 12.01
N THR A 480 -11.90 -3.16 12.00
CA THR A 480 -11.91 -2.08 11.01
C THR A 480 -10.51 -1.77 10.53
N TYR A 481 -10.41 -1.13 9.36
CA TYR A 481 -9.14 -0.65 8.79
C TYR A 481 -9.11 0.88 8.80
N ASP A 482 -8.38 1.45 9.77
CA ASP A 482 -8.29 2.89 10.02
C ASP A 482 -7.06 3.50 9.33
N ALA A 483 -7.22 4.73 8.83
CA ALA A 483 -6.15 5.49 8.21
C ALA A 483 -5.48 6.43 9.20
N ASP A 484 -4.29 6.93 8.86
CA ASP A 484 -3.79 8.18 9.45
C ASP A 484 -3.47 9.23 8.38
N MET A 485 -2.92 10.37 8.75
CA MET A 485 -2.55 11.47 7.87
C MET A 485 -1.15 11.23 7.30
N GLU A 486 -1.04 10.72 6.07
CA GLU A 486 0.24 10.48 5.38
C GLU A 486 1.07 11.76 5.22
N TRP A 487 0.44 12.94 5.31
CA TRP A 487 1.17 14.21 5.33
C TRP A 487 2.04 14.37 6.58
N ASP A 488 1.81 13.58 7.62
CA ASP A 488 2.55 13.64 8.87
C ASP A 488 3.67 12.57 8.93
N ILE A 489 3.91 11.80 7.86
CA ILE A 489 4.97 10.77 7.81
C ILE A 489 6.31 11.30 8.36
N ASN A 490 6.98 10.44 9.13
CA ASN A 490 8.23 10.69 9.87
C ASN A 490 8.13 11.79 10.95
N THR A 491 6.95 11.97 11.54
CA THR A 491 6.75 12.71 12.79
C THR A 491 6.37 11.76 13.94
N PRO A 492 6.60 12.12 15.22
CA PRO A 492 6.29 11.25 16.37
C PRO A 492 4.82 10.84 16.50
N TRP A 493 3.91 11.65 15.97
CA TRP A 493 2.47 11.44 16.08
C TRP A 493 1.89 10.70 14.88
N TYR A 494 2.65 10.45 13.81
CA TYR A 494 2.16 9.64 12.70
C TYR A 494 1.91 8.19 13.13
N ARG A 495 0.76 7.66 12.74
CA ARG A 495 0.37 6.25 12.83
C ARG A 495 0.23 5.73 11.39
N PRO A 496 0.58 4.48 11.08
CA PRO A 496 0.32 3.92 9.76
C PRO A 496 -1.16 3.60 9.63
N THR A 497 -1.61 3.20 8.45
CA THR A 497 -2.89 2.51 8.34
C THR A 497 -2.83 1.23 9.17
N ARG A 498 -3.93 0.91 9.83
CA ARG A 498 -3.92 -0.07 10.93
C ARG A 498 -5.24 -0.82 11.04
N VAL A 499 -5.17 -2.10 11.36
CA VAL A 499 -6.34 -2.91 11.68
C VAL A 499 -6.61 -2.82 13.18
N CYS A 500 -7.82 -2.41 13.54
CA CYS A 500 -8.24 -2.22 14.92
C CYS A 500 -9.28 -3.27 15.31
N HIS A 501 -9.12 -3.90 16.48
CA HIS A 501 -10.15 -4.71 17.13
C HIS A 501 -11.05 -3.79 17.96
N VAL A 502 -12.27 -3.55 17.49
CA VAL A 502 -13.20 -2.55 18.02
C VAL A 502 -14.04 -3.18 19.13
N VAL A 503 -13.52 -3.09 20.36
CA VAL A 503 -14.22 -3.58 21.56
C VAL A 503 -15.17 -2.53 22.13
N SER A 504 -16.10 -2.96 23.00
CA SER A 504 -17.10 -2.06 23.60
C SER A 504 -16.43 -0.92 24.38
N GLY A 505 -16.77 0.33 24.05
CA GLY A 505 -16.25 1.51 24.74
C GLY A 505 -14.84 1.94 24.31
N ALA A 506 -14.32 1.37 23.21
CA ALA A 506 -12.97 1.67 22.72
C ALA A 506 -12.80 3.12 22.27
N GLU A 507 -11.60 3.67 22.50
CA GLU A 507 -11.12 4.96 21.98
C GLU A 507 -9.73 4.73 21.34
N PHE A 508 -9.55 5.10 20.08
CA PHE A 508 -8.29 4.88 19.35
C PHE A 508 -7.35 6.10 19.30
N GLY A 509 -7.64 7.12 20.11
CA GLY A 509 -6.72 8.20 20.46
C GLY A 509 -6.45 9.22 19.35
N TRP A 510 -7.28 9.25 18.30
CA TRP A 510 -7.13 10.23 17.24
C TRP A 510 -7.36 11.64 17.77
N ARG A 511 -6.42 12.55 17.47
CA ARG A 511 -6.56 14.00 17.67
C ARG A 511 -5.94 14.70 16.46
N ASN A 512 -6.28 15.97 16.24
CA ASN A 512 -5.70 16.70 15.12
C ASN A 512 -4.20 17.01 15.29
N GLY A 513 -3.46 17.07 14.18
CA GLY A 513 -2.07 17.52 14.15
C GLY A 513 -1.16 16.72 15.08
N GLY A 514 -0.33 17.42 15.85
CA GLY A 514 0.60 16.81 16.79
C GLY A 514 -0.01 16.29 18.10
N GLY A 515 -1.34 16.29 18.23
CA GLY A 515 -2.04 15.89 19.46
C GLY A 515 -2.41 14.41 19.55
N LYS A 516 -2.17 13.60 18.52
CA LYS A 516 -2.56 12.18 18.49
C LYS A 516 -1.92 11.42 19.65
N TRP A 517 -2.70 10.61 20.34
CA TRP A 517 -2.21 9.88 21.50
C TRP A 517 -1.21 8.77 21.10
N PRO A 518 -0.17 8.54 21.91
CA PRO A 518 0.66 7.34 21.81
C PRO A 518 -0.13 6.06 22.07
N VAL A 519 0.23 4.98 21.36
CA VAL A 519 -0.47 3.67 21.45
C VAL A 519 -0.29 2.98 22.81
N TYR A 520 0.67 3.42 23.63
CA TYR A 520 0.93 2.88 24.97
C TYR A 520 0.02 3.49 26.07
N TYR A 521 -0.77 4.53 25.76
CA TYR A 521 -1.74 5.08 26.71
C TYR A 521 -2.83 4.07 27.05
N GLN A 522 -2.99 3.75 28.34
CA GLN A 522 -3.93 2.72 28.81
C GLN A 522 -5.40 3.15 28.66
N ASP A 523 -5.68 4.43 28.45
CA ASP A 523 -7.00 4.97 28.08
C ASP A 523 -7.27 5.00 26.58
N SER A 524 -6.42 4.35 25.78
CA SER A 524 -6.67 3.99 24.39
C SER A 524 -6.35 2.51 24.17
N LEU A 525 -6.71 1.95 23.02
CA LEU A 525 -6.34 0.59 22.61
C LEU A 525 -5.39 0.62 21.41
N PRO A 526 -4.40 -0.30 21.37
CA PRO A 526 -3.49 -0.39 20.24
C PRO A 526 -4.18 -1.06 19.04
N PRO A 527 -3.66 -0.86 17.81
CA PRO A 527 -4.07 -1.68 16.69
C PRO A 527 -3.62 -3.14 16.88
N VAL A 528 -4.30 -4.06 16.20
CA VAL A 528 -3.90 -5.47 16.12
C VAL A 528 -2.68 -5.63 15.21
N ILE A 529 -2.63 -4.86 14.13
CA ILE A 529 -1.48 -4.81 13.21
C ILE A 529 -1.44 -3.46 12.49
N ASP A 530 -0.24 -2.90 12.34
CA ASP A 530 0.06 -1.80 11.42
C ASP A 530 0.37 -2.37 10.02
N ILE A 531 -0.27 -1.83 8.98
CA ILE A 531 -0.10 -2.27 7.59
C ILE A 531 0.98 -1.44 6.87
N GLY A 532 1.01 -0.13 7.12
CA GLY A 532 1.97 0.79 6.52
C GLY A 532 1.29 2.07 6.01
N PRO A 533 1.94 2.85 5.13
CA PRO A 533 1.25 3.90 4.39
C PRO A 533 0.22 3.28 3.44
N GLY A 534 -0.96 3.89 3.33
CA GLY A 534 -2.02 3.40 2.44
C GLY A 534 -3.26 4.26 2.49
N SER A 535 -4.31 3.83 1.80
CA SER A 535 -5.64 4.46 1.86
C SER A 535 -6.69 3.37 2.03
N PRO A 536 -7.14 3.09 3.28
CA PRO A 536 -8.16 2.11 3.58
C PRO A 536 -9.46 2.35 2.82
N THR A 537 -10.03 1.29 2.26
CA THR A 537 -11.35 1.28 1.63
C THR A 537 -12.15 0.06 2.14
N GLY A 538 -12.95 -0.61 1.30
CA GLY A 538 -13.81 -1.72 1.72
C GLY A 538 -13.06 -2.87 2.40
N VAL A 539 -13.77 -3.56 3.31
CA VAL A 539 -13.28 -4.73 4.04
C VAL A 539 -14.34 -5.82 4.11
N THR A 540 -13.94 -7.09 4.20
CA THR A 540 -14.90 -8.19 4.42
C THR A 540 -14.21 -9.42 4.98
N PHE A 541 -14.92 -10.27 5.72
CA PHE A 541 -14.43 -11.62 6.03
C PHE A 541 -14.76 -12.59 4.90
N GLY A 542 -13.91 -13.59 4.68
CA GLY A 542 -14.10 -14.61 3.64
C GLY A 542 -15.24 -15.61 3.85
N TYR A 543 -16.10 -15.43 4.85
CA TYR A 543 -17.16 -16.37 5.19
C TYR A 543 -18.13 -16.54 4.01
N GLY A 544 -18.56 -17.79 3.76
CA GLY A 544 -19.41 -18.14 2.63
C GLY A 544 -18.68 -18.37 1.30
N ALA A 545 -17.42 -17.93 1.18
CA ALA A 545 -16.64 -18.12 -0.04
C ALA A 545 -16.29 -19.60 -0.26
N LYS A 546 -16.27 -20.05 -1.52
CA LYS A 546 -15.69 -21.34 -1.94
C LYS A 546 -14.17 -21.25 -2.04
N PHE A 547 -13.54 -20.76 -0.97
CA PHE A 547 -12.10 -20.65 -0.83
C PHE A 547 -11.58 -21.70 0.16
N PRO A 548 -10.26 -21.97 0.22
CA PRO A 548 -9.69 -22.78 1.28
C PRO A 548 -9.99 -22.18 2.67
N ALA A 549 -10.10 -23.03 3.70
CA ALA A 549 -10.49 -22.64 5.06
C ALA A 549 -9.70 -21.41 5.59
N LYS A 550 -8.38 -21.37 5.34
CA LYS A 550 -7.51 -20.24 5.69
C LYS A 550 -8.03 -18.89 5.17
N TYR A 551 -8.55 -18.86 3.94
CA TYR A 551 -9.04 -17.63 3.31
C TYR A 551 -10.51 -17.38 3.61
N GLN A 552 -11.29 -18.40 3.98
CA GLN A 552 -12.63 -18.19 4.53
C GLN A 552 -12.57 -17.49 5.90
N ASP A 553 -11.60 -17.86 6.74
CA ASP A 553 -11.37 -17.24 8.05
C ASP A 553 -10.59 -15.91 7.99
N ALA A 554 -10.12 -15.49 6.81
CA ALA A 554 -9.33 -14.27 6.64
C ALA A 554 -10.20 -13.00 6.60
N PHE A 555 -9.65 -11.92 7.15
CA PHE A 555 -10.19 -10.57 7.01
C PHE A 555 -9.53 -9.86 5.84
N PHE A 556 -10.28 -9.65 4.77
CA PHE A 556 -9.80 -8.97 3.59
C PHE A 556 -9.91 -7.47 3.73
N ILE A 557 -8.82 -6.75 3.47
CA ILE A 557 -8.75 -5.29 3.56
C ILE A 557 -8.18 -4.69 2.27
N SER A 558 -8.83 -3.63 1.78
CA SER A 558 -8.46 -2.96 0.53
C SER A 558 -7.64 -1.70 0.77
N ASP A 559 -6.61 -1.50 -0.05
CA ASP A 559 -5.80 -0.28 -0.12
C ASP A 559 -5.87 0.34 -1.52
N TRP A 560 -6.49 1.52 -1.58
CA TRP A 560 -6.67 2.29 -2.81
C TRP A 560 -5.36 2.85 -3.37
N SER A 561 -4.44 3.30 -2.49
CA SER A 561 -3.26 4.06 -2.90
C SER A 561 -2.18 3.18 -3.53
N TYR A 562 -1.94 2.00 -2.95
CA TYR A 562 -0.90 1.07 -3.41
C TYR A 562 -1.45 -0.09 -4.22
N GLY A 563 -2.78 -0.19 -4.35
CA GLY A 563 -3.46 -1.18 -5.16
C GLY A 563 -3.31 -2.61 -4.66
N LYS A 564 -3.65 -2.80 -3.38
CA LYS A 564 -3.43 -4.06 -2.68
C LYS A 564 -4.66 -4.50 -1.92
N LEU A 565 -5.03 -5.74 -2.15
CA LEU A 565 -5.97 -6.48 -1.34
C LEU A 565 -5.15 -7.42 -0.44
N TYR A 566 -5.27 -7.23 0.86
CA TYR A 566 -4.61 -8.09 1.85
C TYR A 566 -5.60 -9.10 2.40
N ALA A 567 -5.12 -10.30 2.72
CA ALA A 567 -5.79 -11.27 3.60
C ALA A 567 -5.11 -11.20 4.99
N VAL A 568 -5.83 -10.74 5.99
CA VAL A 568 -5.35 -10.63 7.38
C VAL A 568 -5.81 -11.85 8.18
N HIS A 569 -4.83 -12.56 8.76
CA HIS A 569 -5.03 -13.77 9.53
C HIS A 569 -4.84 -13.47 11.01
N PHE A 570 -5.85 -13.80 11.83
CA PHE A 570 -5.84 -13.54 13.28
C PHE A 570 -5.43 -14.76 14.10
N GLU A 571 -4.75 -14.52 15.21
CA GLU A 571 -4.44 -15.50 16.25
C GLU A 571 -4.90 -14.92 17.60
N ASN A 572 -5.48 -15.73 18.49
CA ASN A 572 -5.88 -15.27 19.82
C ASN A 572 -4.65 -14.77 20.61
N ASP A 573 -4.77 -13.62 21.25
CA ASP A 573 -3.73 -13.03 22.10
C ASP A 573 -4.38 -12.40 23.34
N GLY A 574 -4.29 -13.07 24.48
CA GLY A 574 -4.98 -12.65 25.71
C GLY A 574 -6.50 -12.56 25.53
N ALA A 575 -7.07 -11.41 25.92
CA ALA A 575 -8.47 -11.07 25.69
C ALA A 575 -8.75 -10.43 24.29
N THR A 576 -7.74 -10.37 23.42
CA THR A 576 -7.78 -9.77 22.09
C THR A 576 -7.18 -10.72 21.03
N TYR A 577 -6.66 -10.16 19.94
CA TYR A 577 -6.02 -10.85 18.83
C TYR A 577 -4.68 -10.23 18.48
N SER A 578 -3.79 -11.06 17.92
CA SER A 578 -2.66 -10.65 17.10
C SER A 578 -2.94 -11.00 15.63
N ALA A 579 -2.20 -10.43 14.68
CA ALA A 579 -2.43 -10.72 13.26
C ALA A 579 -1.18 -10.78 12.38
N LYS A 580 -1.35 -11.37 11.20
CA LYS A 580 -0.42 -11.35 10.07
C LYS A 580 -1.17 -10.96 8.80
N ALA A 581 -0.65 -10.00 8.05
CA ALA A 581 -1.18 -9.62 6.75
C ALA A 581 -0.44 -10.34 5.62
N GLU A 582 -1.18 -10.91 4.69
CA GLU A 582 -0.71 -11.54 3.46
C GLU A 582 -1.22 -10.74 2.26
N GLU A 583 -0.36 -10.45 1.29
CA GLU A 583 -0.81 -9.86 0.02
C GLU A 583 -1.58 -10.92 -0.78
N PHE A 584 -2.85 -10.64 -1.06
CA PHE A 584 -3.75 -11.58 -1.72
C PHE A 584 -3.89 -11.26 -3.21
N ILE A 585 -4.15 -10.00 -3.55
CA ILE A 585 -4.12 -9.50 -4.93
C ILE A 585 -3.39 -8.16 -4.91
N THR A 586 -2.42 -7.99 -5.80
CA THR A 586 -1.77 -6.69 -6.00
C THR A 586 -1.79 -6.33 -7.48
N GLY A 587 -1.95 -5.05 -7.76
CA GLY A 587 -1.91 -4.53 -9.12
C GLY A 587 -1.50 -3.08 -9.13
N VAL A 588 -0.76 -2.69 -10.15
CA VAL A 588 -0.18 -1.35 -10.23
C VAL A 588 -0.59 -0.73 -11.56
N PRO A 589 -1.68 0.06 -11.62
CA PRO A 589 -2.57 0.49 -10.54
C PRO A 589 -3.73 -0.46 -10.29
N LEU A 590 -4.22 -0.55 -9.05
CA LEU A 590 -5.45 -1.28 -8.70
C LEU A 590 -6.21 -0.53 -7.60
N PRO A 591 -6.81 0.63 -7.88
CA PRO A 591 -7.42 1.50 -6.87
C PRO A 591 -8.70 0.88 -6.28
N LEU A 592 -8.54 -0.10 -5.39
CA LEU A 592 -9.60 -0.88 -4.77
C LEU A 592 -10.54 0.03 -3.97
N THR A 593 -11.84 -0.11 -4.20
CA THR A 593 -12.86 0.72 -3.54
C THR A 593 -13.72 -0.09 -2.61
N ASP A 594 -14.21 -1.26 -3.04
CA ASP A 594 -15.05 -2.10 -2.18
C ASP A 594 -14.99 -3.57 -2.61
N LEU A 595 -15.43 -4.47 -1.73
CA LEU A 595 -15.49 -5.91 -1.96
C LEU A 595 -16.54 -6.61 -1.11
N VAL A 596 -17.08 -7.71 -1.64
CA VAL A 596 -18.05 -8.57 -0.95
C VAL A 596 -17.81 -10.04 -1.26
N ILE A 597 -18.21 -10.90 -0.34
CA ILE A 597 -18.42 -12.32 -0.63
C ILE A 597 -19.88 -12.52 -1.03
N ASN A 598 -20.12 -13.10 -2.19
CA ASN A 598 -21.47 -13.46 -2.63
C ASN A 598 -21.77 -14.90 -2.21
N GLU A 599 -22.63 -15.09 -1.22
CA GLU A 599 -22.95 -16.42 -0.68
C GLU A 599 -23.70 -17.31 -1.69
N HIS A 600 -24.34 -16.74 -2.72
CA HIS A 600 -25.11 -17.49 -3.71
C HIS A 600 -24.23 -18.30 -4.66
N ASP A 601 -23.03 -17.80 -4.99
CA ASP A 601 -22.07 -18.49 -5.84
C ASP A 601 -20.73 -18.80 -5.13
N GLY A 602 -20.54 -18.23 -3.94
CA GLY A 602 -19.35 -18.33 -3.11
C GLY A 602 -18.09 -17.69 -3.70
N ALA A 603 -18.24 -16.75 -4.64
CA ALA A 603 -17.12 -15.96 -5.14
C ALA A 603 -16.95 -14.66 -4.35
N MET A 604 -15.74 -14.12 -4.36
CA MET A 604 -15.50 -12.74 -3.94
C MET A 604 -15.64 -11.83 -5.15
N TYR A 605 -16.27 -10.68 -4.97
CA TYR A 605 -16.34 -9.60 -5.94
C TYR A 605 -15.64 -8.38 -5.37
N PHE A 606 -14.87 -7.68 -6.20
CA PHE A 606 -14.29 -6.39 -5.81
C PHE A 606 -14.39 -5.37 -6.93
N ALA A 607 -14.47 -4.10 -6.55
CA ALA A 607 -14.46 -2.97 -7.46
C ALA A 607 -13.15 -2.18 -7.32
N ILE A 608 -12.80 -1.52 -8.41
CA ILE A 608 -11.83 -0.43 -8.42
C ILE A 608 -12.51 0.84 -8.90
N GLY A 609 -12.00 2.00 -8.50
CA GLY A 609 -12.58 3.28 -8.91
C GLY A 609 -12.19 4.43 -7.99
N GLY A 610 -13.13 5.35 -7.78
CA GLY A 610 -12.97 6.57 -7.01
C GLY A 610 -12.21 7.67 -7.75
N ARG A 611 -12.49 8.92 -7.40
CA ARG A 611 -11.78 10.13 -7.90
C ARG A 611 -11.71 10.23 -9.43
N LYS A 612 -12.69 9.65 -10.13
CA LYS A 612 -12.79 9.61 -11.60
C LYS A 612 -11.61 8.91 -12.31
N VAL A 613 -10.90 8.01 -11.61
CA VAL A 613 -9.89 7.13 -12.24
C VAL A 613 -10.58 5.97 -12.97
N GLN A 614 -9.83 5.01 -13.51
CA GLN A 614 -10.43 3.81 -14.13
C GLN A 614 -11.29 3.05 -13.11
N SER A 615 -12.45 2.57 -13.57
CA SER A 615 -13.42 1.86 -12.75
C SER A 615 -13.73 0.48 -13.36
N GLY A 616 -13.91 -0.53 -12.52
CA GLY A 616 -14.11 -1.90 -12.99
C GLY A 616 -14.57 -2.85 -11.89
N LEU A 617 -15.24 -3.92 -12.29
CA LEU A 617 -15.74 -4.99 -11.42
C LEU A 617 -15.06 -6.30 -11.76
N TYR A 618 -14.60 -6.99 -10.71
CA TYR A 618 -13.87 -8.24 -10.81
C TYR A 618 -14.53 -9.33 -9.97
N ARG A 619 -14.29 -10.58 -10.39
CA ARG A 619 -14.66 -11.78 -9.66
C ARG A 619 -13.42 -12.61 -9.35
N VAL A 620 -13.33 -13.08 -8.12
CA VAL A 620 -12.25 -13.95 -7.63
C VAL A 620 -12.81 -15.33 -7.30
N THR A 621 -12.22 -16.36 -7.86
CA THR A 621 -12.57 -17.76 -7.62
C THR A 621 -11.34 -18.59 -7.27
N TYR A 622 -11.54 -19.65 -6.48
CA TYR A 622 -10.49 -20.63 -6.22
C TYR A 622 -10.54 -21.74 -7.28
N THR A 623 -9.38 -22.03 -7.89
CA THR A 623 -9.18 -23.04 -8.92
C THR A 623 -8.15 -24.10 -8.52
N GLY A 624 -7.59 -23.98 -7.31
CA GLY A 624 -6.66 -24.96 -6.74
C GLY A 624 -7.35 -26.25 -6.26
N SER A 625 -6.57 -27.10 -5.60
CA SER A 625 -7.00 -28.45 -5.19
C SER A 625 -7.36 -28.57 -3.71
N GLU A 626 -7.19 -27.52 -2.90
CA GLU A 626 -7.54 -27.55 -1.47
C GLU A 626 -9.05 -27.58 -1.27
N SER A 627 -9.48 -28.08 -0.11
CA SER A 627 -10.90 -28.16 0.23
C SER A 627 -11.52 -26.77 0.36
N THR A 628 -12.66 -26.58 -0.27
CA THR A 628 -13.51 -25.37 -0.20
C THR A 628 -14.79 -25.60 0.60
N ALA A 629 -14.81 -26.64 1.43
CA ALA A 629 -15.92 -26.89 2.35
C ALA A 629 -16.07 -25.69 3.30
N PRO A 630 -17.31 -25.28 3.64
CA PRO A 630 -17.53 -24.18 4.57
C PRO A 630 -16.82 -24.41 5.91
N VAL A 631 -16.17 -23.37 6.42
CA VAL A 631 -15.62 -23.38 7.78
C VAL A 631 -16.75 -23.41 8.81
N SER A 632 -16.46 -23.93 10.01
CA SER A 632 -17.40 -23.83 11.12
C SER A 632 -17.57 -22.38 11.55
N MET A 633 -18.82 -21.95 11.70
CA MET A 633 -19.18 -20.66 12.28
C MET A 633 -19.20 -20.72 13.82
N GLU A 634 -19.14 -21.90 14.42
CA GLU A 634 -18.98 -22.04 15.86
C GLU A 634 -17.56 -21.66 16.26
N THR A 635 -17.44 -20.79 17.27
CA THR A 635 -16.15 -20.36 17.82
C THR A 635 -16.15 -20.48 19.32
N GLU A 636 -15.13 -21.15 19.86
CA GLU A 636 -14.89 -21.18 21.29
C GLU A 636 -14.02 -19.97 21.69
N LEU A 637 -14.57 -19.12 22.54
CA LEU A 637 -13.84 -18.00 23.13
C LEU A 637 -12.85 -18.49 24.18
N THR A 638 -11.69 -17.84 24.27
CA THR A 638 -10.78 -18.04 25.40
C THR A 638 -11.43 -17.56 26.71
N GLU A 639 -10.94 -18.04 27.85
CA GLU A 639 -11.43 -17.58 29.17
C GLU A 639 -11.24 -16.06 29.36
N LEU A 640 -10.15 -15.50 28.81
CA LEU A 640 -9.90 -14.06 28.87
C LEU A 640 -10.85 -13.27 27.96
N GLN A 641 -11.20 -13.79 26.78
CA GLN A 641 -12.23 -13.20 25.92
C GLN A 641 -13.61 -13.24 26.57
N LYS A 642 -13.97 -14.36 27.22
CA LYS A 642 -15.22 -14.48 27.99
C LYS A 642 -15.27 -13.45 29.12
N ALA A 643 -14.20 -13.36 29.90
CA ALA A 643 -14.09 -12.38 30.99
C ALA A 643 -14.20 -10.93 30.49
N ARG A 644 -13.58 -10.60 29.34
CA ARG A 644 -13.74 -9.27 28.72
C ARG A 644 -15.19 -9.01 28.37
N ARG A 645 -15.85 -9.94 27.67
CA ARG A 645 -17.26 -9.77 27.27
C ARG A 645 -18.19 -9.65 28.48
N ASP A 646 -17.91 -10.34 29.57
CA ASP A 646 -18.68 -10.21 30.80
C ASP A 646 -18.54 -8.81 31.42
N LEU A 647 -17.35 -8.21 31.37
CA LEU A 647 -17.14 -6.81 31.75
C LEU A 647 -17.84 -5.84 30.79
N GLU A 648 -17.80 -6.10 29.48
CA GLU A 648 -18.41 -5.25 28.46
C GLU A 648 -19.93 -5.17 28.54
N LYS A 649 -20.58 -6.22 29.08
CA LYS A 649 -22.01 -6.17 29.39
C LYS A 649 -22.35 -5.06 30.39
N LEU A 650 -21.41 -4.70 31.27
CA LEU A 650 -21.57 -3.65 32.27
C LEU A 650 -21.43 -2.24 31.68
N HIS A 651 -21.04 -2.10 30.41
CA HIS A 651 -20.85 -0.80 29.75
C HIS A 651 -22.16 -0.14 29.31
N LEU A 652 -23.29 -0.85 29.42
CA LEU A 652 -24.59 -0.37 28.95
C LEU A 652 -25.67 -0.74 29.97
N GLY A 653 -26.53 0.21 30.33
CA GLY A 653 -27.58 0.00 31.32
C GLY A 653 -27.15 0.30 32.76
N ASP A 654 -28.09 0.20 33.70
CA ASP A 654 -27.86 0.47 35.11
C ASP A 654 -27.42 -0.81 35.85
N HIS A 655 -26.12 -0.97 36.02
CA HIS A 655 -25.49 -2.10 36.72
C HIS A 655 -24.89 -1.66 38.07
N PRO A 656 -25.67 -1.63 39.17
CA PRO A 656 -25.15 -1.26 40.50
C PRO A 656 -24.03 -2.19 41.01
N GLU A 657 -23.97 -3.41 40.49
CA GLU A 657 -22.94 -4.40 40.76
C GLU A 657 -21.64 -4.19 39.96
N ALA A 658 -21.63 -3.29 38.98
CA ALA A 658 -20.51 -3.14 38.04
C ALA A 658 -19.19 -2.83 38.74
N VAL A 659 -19.20 -1.93 39.74
CA VAL A 659 -17.99 -1.63 40.53
C VAL A 659 -17.46 -2.89 41.20
N ALA A 660 -18.31 -3.70 41.82
CA ALA A 660 -17.85 -4.90 42.52
C ALA A 660 -17.28 -5.96 41.57
N GLN A 661 -17.87 -6.14 40.40
CA GLN A 661 -17.43 -7.13 39.40
C GLN A 661 -16.18 -6.68 38.64
N ALA A 662 -16.09 -5.42 38.26
CA ALA A 662 -15.00 -4.90 37.44
C ALA A 662 -13.72 -4.61 38.24
N TRP A 663 -13.83 -4.19 39.51
CA TRP A 663 -12.67 -3.74 40.30
C TRP A 663 -11.47 -4.70 40.33
N PRO A 664 -11.65 -6.02 40.52
CA PRO A 664 -10.52 -6.96 40.56
C PRO A 664 -9.69 -6.96 39.27
N TYR A 665 -10.32 -6.66 38.12
CA TYR A 665 -9.68 -6.67 36.82
C TYR A 665 -8.84 -5.42 36.54
N LEU A 666 -8.94 -4.34 37.35
CA LEU A 666 -8.06 -3.19 37.23
C LEU A 666 -6.59 -3.53 37.48
N ASN A 667 -6.31 -4.61 38.23
CA ASN A 667 -4.97 -5.11 38.50
C ASN A 667 -4.49 -6.21 37.55
N HIS A 668 -5.31 -6.60 36.57
CA HIS A 668 -5.03 -7.74 35.71
C HIS A 668 -3.83 -7.47 34.79
N GLU A 669 -3.07 -8.49 34.37
CA GLU A 669 -1.92 -8.34 33.47
C GLU A 669 -2.32 -8.01 32.02
N ASP A 670 -3.44 -8.56 31.55
CA ASP A 670 -4.05 -8.26 30.26
C ASP A 670 -4.64 -6.83 30.21
N ARG A 671 -4.19 -6.02 29.24
CA ARG A 671 -4.61 -4.63 29.04
C ARG A 671 -6.09 -4.49 28.65
N PHE A 672 -6.64 -5.41 27.86
CA PHE A 672 -8.03 -5.33 27.39
C PHE A 672 -9.00 -5.61 28.55
N LEU A 673 -8.65 -6.50 29.48
CA LEU A 673 -9.41 -6.67 30.73
C LEU A 673 -9.34 -5.44 31.64
N ARG A 674 -8.15 -4.84 31.83
CA ARG A 674 -8.03 -3.57 32.56
C ARG A 674 -8.84 -2.46 31.91
N PHE A 675 -8.84 -2.38 30.58
CA PHE A 675 -9.59 -1.37 29.81
C PHE A 675 -11.10 -1.56 30.00
N ALA A 676 -11.64 -2.75 29.75
CA ALA A 676 -13.07 -3.04 29.93
C ALA A 676 -13.50 -2.79 31.38
N ALA A 677 -12.70 -3.22 32.37
CA ALA A 677 -12.98 -2.94 33.77
C ALA A 677 -13.02 -1.44 34.09
N ARG A 678 -12.11 -0.65 33.49
CA ARG A 678 -12.11 0.82 33.65
C ARG A 678 -13.38 1.44 33.05
N ILE A 679 -13.76 1.04 31.84
CA ILE A 679 -14.98 1.55 31.19
C ILE A 679 -16.22 1.22 32.03
N ALA A 680 -16.33 -0.02 32.53
CA ALA A 680 -17.45 -0.42 33.41
C ALA A 680 -17.59 0.46 34.66
N ILE A 681 -16.49 0.85 35.31
CA ILE A 681 -16.55 1.75 36.48
C ILE A 681 -16.78 3.21 36.09
N GLU A 682 -16.31 3.67 34.92
CA GLU A 682 -16.52 5.04 34.42
C GLU A 682 -17.99 5.32 34.06
N HIS A 683 -18.78 4.27 33.81
CA HIS A 683 -20.24 4.36 33.66
C HIS A 683 -21.01 4.44 34.99
N ARG A 684 -20.32 4.27 36.13
CA ARG A 684 -20.94 4.35 37.46
C ARG A 684 -20.73 5.72 38.09
N PRO A 685 -21.70 6.21 38.89
CA PRO A 685 -21.51 7.43 39.67
C PRO A 685 -20.21 7.38 40.47
N ILE A 686 -19.41 8.44 40.37
CA ILE A 686 -18.08 8.54 41.01
C ILE A 686 -18.15 8.25 42.52
N SER A 687 -19.25 8.63 43.18
CA SER A 687 -19.48 8.38 44.61
C SER A 687 -19.49 6.91 45.00
N GLU A 688 -19.74 5.98 44.07
CA GLU A 688 -19.75 4.52 44.35
C GLU A 688 -18.34 3.93 44.47
N TRP A 689 -17.32 4.57 43.87
CA TRP A 689 -16.00 3.96 43.70
C TRP A 689 -14.81 4.89 43.97
N GLN A 690 -15.02 6.18 44.16
CA GLN A 690 -13.95 7.15 44.48
C GLN A 690 -13.13 6.74 45.70
N ASP A 691 -13.78 6.38 46.81
CA ASP A 691 -13.06 6.01 48.03
C ASP A 691 -12.28 4.70 47.84
N LYS A 692 -12.76 3.78 46.99
CA LYS A 692 -12.00 2.58 46.60
C LYS A 692 -10.76 2.94 45.78
N ALA A 693 -10.89 3.83 44.79
CA ALA A 693 -9.75 4.29 43.99
C ALA A 693 -8.69 4.97 44.87
N LEU A 694 -9.14 5.81 45.82
CA LEU A 694 -8.29 6.59 46.72
C LEU A 694 -7.78 5.80 47.94
N SER A 695 -8.12 4.53 48.07
CA SER A 695 -7.61 3.64 49.12
C SER A 695 -6.85 2.42 48.57
N ALA A 696 -6.79 2.29 47.24
CA ALA A 696 -6.09 1.21 46.55
C ALA A 696 -4.58 1.18 46.92
N LYS A 697 -3.99 -0.01 46.78
CA LYS A 697 -2.57 -0.26 47.13
C LYS A 697 -1.78 -0.88 45.99
N GLU A 698 -2.42 -1.78 45.25
CA GLU A 698 -1.80 -2.42 44.10
C GLU A 698 -1.52 -1.39 42.98
N PRO A 699 -0.31 -1.33 42.41
CA PRO A 699 0.07 -0.28 41.48
C PRO A 699 -0.89 -0.12 40.29
N TRP A 700 -1.29 -1.21 39.63
CA TRP A 700 -2.23 -1.11 38.52
C TRP A 700 -3.62 -0.64 38.95
N THR A 701 -4.09 -1.08 40.12
CA THR A 701 -5.40 -0.62 40.64
C THR A 701 -5.36 0.87 40.96
N VAL A 702 -4.28 1.36 41.58
CA VAL A 702 -4.07 2.79 41.85
C VAL A 702 -4.05 3.57 40.54
N LEU A 703 -3.25 3.15 39.56
CA LEU A 703 -3.08 3.85 38.29
C LEU A 703 -4.36 3.88 37.46
N MET A 704 -5.04 2.73 37.28
CA MET A 704 -6.28 2.67 36.51
C MET A 704 -7.44 3.36 37.21
N GLY A 705 -7.57 3.23 38.53
CA GLY A 705 -8.61 3.89 39.32
C GLY A 705 -8.44 5.40 39.35
N THR A 706 -7.22 5.90 39.52
CA THR A 706 -6.95 7.36 39.48
C THR A 706 -7.03 7.94 38.07
N LEU A 707 -6.66 7.19 37.03
CA LEU A 707 -6.89 7.58 35.64
C LEU A 707 -8.39 7.73 35.35
N ALA A 708 -9.20 6.74 35.77
CA ALA A 708 -10.65 6.82 35.66
C ALA A 708 -11.21 8.04 36.41
N LEU A 709 -10.79 8.27 37.66
CA LEU A 709 -11.25 9.44 38.43
C LEU A 709 -10.93 10.76 37.74
N ALA A 710 -9.69 10.90 37.23
CA ALA A 710 -9.26 12.09 36.54
C ALA A 710 -10.07 12.29 35.25
N ARG A 711 -10.27 11.23 34.46
CA ARG A 711 -11.10 11.26 33.24
C ARG A 711 -12.55 11.61 33.54
N SER A 712 -13.13 11.17 34.64
CA SER A 712 -14.52 11.51 34.98
C SER A 712 -14.73 12.96 35.42
N GLN A 713 -13.67 13.78 35.52
CA GLN A 713 -13.79 15.21 35.77
C GLN A 713 -14.04 15.98 34.48
N GLU A 714 -14.88 17.01 34.55
CA GLU A 714 -15.05 17.95 33.46
C GLU A 714 -14.02 19.08 33.53
N ARG A 715 -13.58 19.52 32.36
CA ARG A 715 -12.75 20.71 32.19
C ARG A 715 -13.66 21.94 32.10
N GLU A 716 -13.45 22.94 32.96
CA GLU A 716 -14.27 24.17 32.99
C GLU A 716 -14.12 25.05 31.74
N ASP A 717 -12.97 24.99 31.06
CA ASP A 717 -12.57 25.82 29.91
C ASP A 717 -12.42 25.00 28.61
N LYS A 718 -13.42 24.17 28.28
CA LYS A 718 -13.45 23.44 27.00
C LYS A 718 -13.50 24.43 25.82
N GLY A 719 -12.32 24.76 25.28
CA GLY A 719 -12.20 25.56 24.08
C GLY A 719 -12.68 24.82 22.83
N THR A 720 -13.02 25.57 21.78
CA THR A 720 -13.39 25.03 20.46
C THR A 720 -12.45 25.58 19.39
N GLY A 721 -12.30 24.87 18.27
CA GLY A 721 -11.47 25.34 17.16
C GLY A 721 -10.00 25.43 17.57
N GLU A 722 -9.35 26.56 17.27
CA GLU A 722 -7.91 26.74 17.59
C GLU A 722 -7.63 26.97 19.08
N GLY A 723 -8.64 27.31 19.88
CA GLY A 723 -8.52 27.50 21.33
C GLY A 723 -8.74 26.22 22.15
N ILE A 724 -8.78 25.06 21.51
CA ILE A 724 -9.11 23.78 22.18
C ILE A 724 -8.08 23.33 23.21
N ASP A 725 -6.80 23.66 22.98
CA ASP A 725 -5.69 23.32 23.87
C ASP A 725 -5.55 24.32 25.02
N ARG A 726 -5.26 23.83 26.22
CA ARG A 726 -4.89 24.69 27.35
C ARG A 726 -3.51 25.31 27.13
N SER A 727 -3.39 26.58 27.49
CA SER A 727 -2.09 27.24 27.63
C SER A 727 -1.31 26.68 28.82
N LEU A 728 0.01 26.85 28.83
CA LEU A 728 0.81 26.50 30.00
C LEU A 728 0.44 27.36 31.20
N PRO A 729 0.59 26.85 32.43
CA PRO A 729 0.42 27.66 33.63
C PRO A 729 1.44 28.80 33.64
N ASP A 730 0.98 30.02 33.92
CA ASP A 730 1.88 31.12 34.30
C ASP A 730 2.27 30.93 35.77
N TRP A 731 3.44 30.32 35.99
CA TRP A 731 3.94 30.02 37.33
C TRP A 731 4.26 31.28 38.16
N ASN A 732 4.35 32.46 37.54
CA ASN A 732 4.51 33.73 38.27
C ASN A 732 3.17 34.36 38.64
N ASN A 733 2.07 33.91 38.04
CA ASN A 733 0.73 34.44 38.23
C ASN A 733 -0.32 33.32 38.10
N LEU A 734 -0.21 32.33 38.99
CA LEU A 734 -1.15 31.22 39.01
C LEU A 734 -2.58 31.70 39.35
N PRO A 735 -3.62 31.05 38.79
CA PRO A 735 -4.98 31.23 39.24
C PRO A 735 -5.11 31.05 40.76
N ALA A 736 -6.00 31.82 41.39
CA ALA A 736 -6.18 31.79 42.85
C ALA A 736 -6.63 30.43 43.40
N ASP A 737 -7.16 29.56 42.53
CA ASP A 737 -7.64 28.21 42.78
C ASP A 737 -6.64 27.11 42.37
N ALA A 738 -5.45 27.46 41.87
CA ALA A 738 -4.38 26.50 41.54
C ALA A 738 -4.04 25.60 42.74
N GLY A 739 -3.97 24.29 42.51
CA GLY A 739 -3.74 23.27 43.53
C GLY A 739 -4.82 23.15 44.62
N LYS A 740 -5.96 23.86 44.51
CA LYS A 740 -7.04 23.82 45.52
C LYS A 740 -8.11 22.77 45.23
N ASN A 741 -8.04 22.06 44.10
CA ASN A 741 -8.98 20.97 43.79
C ASN A 741 -8.76 19.78 44.76
N PRO A 742 -9.71 19.45 45.66
CA PRO A 742 -9.49 18.43 46.68
C PRO A 742 -9.32 17.02 46.09
N LEU A 743 -9.95 16.72 44.96
CA LEU A 743 -9.82 15.41 44.31
C LEU A 743 -8.44 15.28 43.66
N GLN A 744 -7.97 16.33 42.99
CA GLN A 744 -6.61 16.36 42.44
C GLN A 744 -5.59 16.06 43.54
N GLN A 745 -5.63 16.76 44.67
CA GLN A 745 -4.70 16.53 45.79
C GLN A 745 -4.71 15.08 46.28
N LYS A 746 -5.89 14.44 46.36
CA LYS A 746 -6.00 13.03 46.75
C LYS A 746 -5.44 12.07 45.70
N ILE A 747 -5.64 12.36 44.40
CA ILE A 747 -5.03 11.60 43.30
C ILE A 747 -3.51 11.70 43.38
N LEU A 748 -2.97 12.90 43.54
CA LEU A 748 -1.52 13.11 43.67
C LEU A 748 -0.95 12.35 44.87
N ALA A 749 -1.63 12.39 46.02
CA ALA A 749 -1.24 11.63 47.20
C ALA A 749 -1.22 10.10 46.97
N GLN A 750 -2.13 9.56 46.15
CA GLN A 750 -2.06 8.14 45.77
C GLN A 750 -0.85 7.85 44.89
N LEU A 751 -0.54 8.72 43.93
CA LEU A 751 0.64 8.57 43.08
C LEU A 751 1.95 8.70 43.87
N ASP A 752 2.00 9.55 44.90
CA ASP A 752 3.13 9.66 45.84
C ASP A 752 3.36 8.40 46.66
N GLY A 753 2.31 7.61 46.91
CA GLY A 753 2.42 6.32 47.58
C GLY A 753 3.12 5.23 46.76
N LEU A 754 3.27 5.41 45.44
CA LEU A 754 3.93 4.45 44.56
C LEU A 754 5.42 4.76 44.41
N ASN A 755 6.29 3.77 44.62
CA ASN A 755 7.71 3.89 44.35
C ASN A 755 7.97 3.85 42.84
N PHE A 756 8.29 5.01 42.25
CA PHE A 756 8.51 5.15 40.81
C PHE A 756 9.57 4.18 40.29
N ASP A 757 10.65 3.91 41.04
CA ASP A 757 11.74 3.07 40.53
C ASP A 757 11.36 1.59 40.41
N GLU A 758 10.44 1.12 41.26
CA GLU A 758 9.94 -0.27 41.30
C GLU A 758 8.86 -0.56 40.25
N LEU A 759 8.24 0.48 39.68
CA LEU A 759 7.19 0.32 38.68
C LEU A 759 7.73 -0.27 37.37
N SER A 760 6.90 -1.08 36.71
CA SER A 760 7.12 -1.48 35.32
C SER A 760 7.11 -0.26 34.40
N GLU A 761 7.64 -0.40 33.20
CA GLU A 761 7.66 0.71 32.24
C GLU A 761 6.25 1.18 31.86
N GLU A 762 5.34 0.25 31.60
CA GLU A 762 3.93 0.58 31.32
C GLU A 762 3.26 1.29 32.50
N GLN A 763 3.58 0.90 33.74
CA GLN A 763 3.07 1.56 34.94
C GLN A 763 3.65 2.98 35.09
N LYS A 764 4.94 3.18 34.77
CA LYS A 764 5.56 4.52 34.74
C LYS A 764 4.88 5.43 33.72
N LEU A 765 4.67 4.93 32.50
CA LEU A 765 3.95 5.66 31.44
C LEU A 765 2.51 5.97 31.86
N THR A 766 1.82 5.02 32.47
CA THR A 766 0.44 5.23 32.98
C THR A 766 0.42 6.25 34.11
N MET A 767 1.41 6.27 35.00
CA MET A 767 1.53 7.31 36.03
C MET A 767 1.68 8.69 35.41
N MET A 768 2.53 8.85 34.39
CA MET A 768 2.68 10.12 33.68
C MET A 768 1.37 10.52 33.00
N ARG A 769 0.65 9.56 32.42
CA ARG A 769 -0.69 9.78 31.84
C ARG A 769 -1.70 10.25 32.88
N VAL A 770 -1.70 9.71 34.10
CA VAL A 770 -2.59 10.17 35.19
C VAL A 770 -2.30 11.62 35.54
N TYR A 771 -1.02 12.02 35.68
CA TYR A 771 -0.65 13.43 35.88
C TYR A 771 -1.16 14.31 34.73
N ALA A 772 -1.02 13.84 33.49
CA ALA A 772 -1.48 14.56 32.29
C ALA A 772 -2.96 14.90 32.36
N VAL A 773 -3.78 13.86 32.55
CA VAL A 773 -5.24 14.00 32.60
C VAL A 773 -5.66 14.81 33.82
N ALA A 774 -5.03 14.58 34.98
CA ALA A 774 -5.35 15.28 36.21
C ALA A 774 -5.12 16.80 36.09
N PHE A 775 -4.00 17.23 35.50
CA PHE A 775 -3.73 18.66 35.32
C PHE A 775 -4.51 19.26 34.14
N ALA A 776 -4.71 18.49 33.07
CA ALA A 776 -5.51 18.92 31.92
C ALA A 776 -6.98 19.19 32.30
N ARG A 777 -7.57 18.39 33.20
CA ARG A 777 -8.97 18.53 33.61
C ARG A 777 -9.16 19.39 34.85
N MET A 778 -8.34 19.18 35.89
CA MET A 778 -8.53 19.83 37.21
C MET A 778 -7.66 21.07 37.44
N GLY A 779 -6.88 21.51 36.44
CA GLY A 779 -6.03 22.71 36.55
C GLY A 779 -4.61 22.43 37.06
N PRO A 780 -3.73 23.44 37.08
CA PRO A 780 -2.35 23.27 37.53
C PRO A 780 -2.28 22.99 39.04
N PRO A 781 -1.23 22.28 39.51
CA PRO A 781 -0.96 22.17 40.93
C PRO A 781 -0.46 23.51 41.50
N ASP A 782 -0.41 23.62 42.82
CA ASP A 782 0.19 24.79 43.48
C ASP A 782 1.72 24.79 43.39
N GLN A 783 2.33 25.90 43.82
CA GLN A 783 3.79 26.09 43.77
C GLN A 783 4.55 25.02 44.57
N GLN A 784 4.04 24.64 45.75
CA GLN A 784 4.70 23.66 46.61
C GLN A 784 4.71 22.27 45.97
N THR A 785 3.55 21.85 45.45
CA THR A 785 3.37 20.57 44.75
C THR A 785 4.20 20.53 43.49
N ARG A 786 4.27 21.63 42.72
CA ARG A 786 5.19 21.77 41.60
C ARG A 786 6.63 21.46 42.00
N ASP A 787 7.13 22.11 43.05
CA ASP A 787 8.53 21.97 43.45
C ASP A 787 8.83 20.53 43.93
N GLN A 788 7.86 19.87 44.57
CA GLN A 788 7.94 18.45 44.94
C GLN A 788 8.01 17.54 43.71
N LEU A 789 7.17 17.77 42.70
CA LEU A 789 7.17 16.99 41.46
C LEU A 789 8.48 17.18 40.68
N ILE A 790 9.02 18.40 40.63
CA ILE A 790 10.35 18.67 40.05
C ILE A 790 11.42 17.87 40.79
N ALA A 791 11.43 17.92 42.14
CA ALA A 791 12.40 17.16 42.93
C ALA A 791 12.28 15.63 42.69
N ARG A 792 11.05 15.13 42.53
CA ARG A 792 10.77 13.71 42.29
C ARG A 792 11.21 13.25 40.91
N PHE A 793 10.95 14.02 39.86
CA PHE A 793 11.08 13.57 38.47
C PHE A 793 12.27 14.13 37.70
N SER A 794 12.85 15.27 38.10
CA SER A 794 13.97 15.86 37.35
C SER A 794 15.15 14.89 37.25
N SER A 795 15.49 14.18 38.32
CA SER A 795 16.58 13.19 38.33
C SER A 795 16.29 11.92 37.51
N LYS A 796 15.03 11.70 37.13
CA LYS A 796 14.61 10.54 36.32
C LYS A 796 14.78 10.78 34.82
N LEU A 797 15.07 12.03 34.40
CA LEU A 797 15.44 12.38 33.04
C LEU A 797 16.98 12.50 32.90
N PRO A 798 17.62 11.82 31.93
CA PRO A 798 17.02 10.93 30.93
C PRO A 798 16.64 9.55 31.51
N ALA A 799 15.51 9.02 31.06
CA ALA A 799 15.06 7.65 31.27
C ALA A 799 15.66 6.69 30.22
N ARG A 800 15.40 5.38 30.40
CA ARG A 800 15.92 4.33 29.52
C ARG A 800 15.27 4.31 28.14
N SER A 801 13.96 4.51 28.06
CA SER A 801 13.21 4.45 26.81
C SER A 801 12.84 5.82 26.29
N PHE A 802 12.62 5.92 24.97
CA PHE A 802 12.11 7.14 24.37
C PHE A 802 10.74 7.52 24.92
N ALA A 803 9.80 6.57 25.02
CA ALA A 803 8.44 6.85 25.49
C ALA A 803 8.44 7.51 26.88
N LEU A 804 9.23 6.98 27.82
CA LEU A 804 9.31 7.56 29.15
C LEU A 804 10.08 8.89 29.17
N ASN A 805 11.12 9.03 28.33
CA ASN A 805 11.79 10.33 28.16
C ASN A 805 10.82 11.40 27.63
N ASP A 806 9.96 11.07 26.68
CA ASP A 806 9.00 12.00 26.11
C ASP A 806 7.98 12.45 27.16
N GLU A 807 7.36 11.50 27.87
CA GLU A 807 6.37 11.79 28.91
C GLU A 807 6.97 12.61 30.08
N LEU A 808 8.17 12.24 30.57
CA LEU A 808 8.87 13.02 31.59
C LEU A 808 9.25 14.42 31.09
N SER A 809 9.65 14.54 29.83
CA SER A 809 9.98 15.83 29.22
C SER A 809 8.75 16.74 29.17
N GLN A 810 7.58 16.21 28.79
CA GLN A 810 6.33 16.98 28.74
C GLN A 810 5.94 17.47 30.15
N LEU A 811 6.00 16.61 31.16
CA LEU A 811 5.73 16.98 32.55
C LEU A 811 6.71 18.05 33.06
N LEU A 812 8.01 17.85 32.88
CA LEU A 812 9.03 18.76 33.41
C LEU A 812 9.02 20.13 32.72
N VAL A 813 8.67 20.20 31.43
CA VAL A 813 8.45 21.48 30.74
C VAL A 813 7.13 22.13 31.15
N TYR A 814 6.05 21.36 31.35
CA TYR A 814 4.81 21.89 31.93
C TYR A 814 5.07 22.55 33.31
N LEU A 815 5.91 21.93 34.13
CA LEU A 815 6.34 22.45 35.43
C LEU A 815 7.44 23.52 35.33
N GLN A 816 7.98 23.82 34.15
CA GLN A 816 9.08 24.77 33.95
C GLN A 816 10.33 24.46 34.80
N ASP A 817 10.75 23.19 34.89
CA ASP A 817 11.99 22.77 35.59
C ASP A 817 13.24 23.32 34.88
N PRO A 818 14.03 24.22 35.52
CA PRO A 818 15.23 24.76 34.90
C PRO A 818 16.30 23.70 34.58
N ALA A 819 16.39 22.61 35.37
CA ALA A 819 17.37 21.56 35.16
C ALA A 819 17.03 20.68 33.94
N ALA A 820 15.77 20.66 33.52
CA ALA A 820 15.31 19.90 32.36
C ALA A 820 15.92 20.46 31.06
N THR A 821 16.04 21.79 30.91
CA THR A 821 16.50 22.43 29.67
C THR A 821 17.80 21.86 29.12
N GLY A 822 18.85 21.78 29.95
CA GLY A 822 20.13 21.20 29.55
C GLY A 822 20.04 19.71 29.19
N LYS A 823 19.21 18.95 29.90
CA LYS A 823 19.00 17.51 29.67
C LYS A 823 18.26 17.27 28.36
N LEU A 824 17.18 18.01 28.09
CA LEU A 824 16.40 17.91 26.85
C LEU A 824 17.22 18.37 25.64
N VAL A 825 18.02 19.43 25.74
CA VAL A 825 18.91 19.85 24.65
C VAL A 825 19.97 18.78 24.35
N LYS A 826 20.48 18.09 25.39
CA LYS A 826 21.38 16.95 25.22
C LYS A 826 20.67 15.74 24.58
N LEU A 827 19.44 15.45 24.98
CA LEU A 827 18.61 14.41 24.35
C LEU A 827 18.33 14.72 22.88
N LEU A 828 17.89 15.96 22.57
CA LEU A 828 17.71 16.46 21.20
C LEU A 828 18.97 16.26 20.36
N LYS A 829 20.15 16.59 20.89
CA LYS A 829 21.41 16.46 20.17
C LYS A 829 21.79 15.01 19.87
N ASN A 830 21.49 14.10 20.80
CA ASN A 830 21.97 12.71 20.77
C ASN A 830 20.91 11.70 20.30
N ALA A 831 19.67 12.15 20.10
CA ALA A 831 18.57 11.30 19.68
C ALA A 831 18.87 10.64 18.31
N PRO A 832 18.73 9.32 18.19
CA PRO A 832 19.12 8.57 17.00
C PRO A 832 18.13 8.72 15.82
N THR A 833 16.92 9.22 16.08
CA THR A 833 15.87 9.39 15.08
C THR A 833 15.39 10.83 15.00
N GLN A 834 14.90 11.26 13.83
CA GLN A 834 14.32 12.61 13.71
C GLN A 834 13.02 12.75 14.51
N GLU A 835 12.25 11.68 14.65
CA GLU A 835 11.01 11.67 15.43
C GLU A 835 11.33 12.05 16.87
N GLU A 836 12.29 11.38 17.51
CA GLU A 836 12.72 11.73 18.86
C GLU A 836 13.22 13.18 18.96
N GLN A 837 14.04 13.61 18.00
CA GLN A 837 14.51 15.00 17.94
C GLN A 837 13.34 15.98 17.85
N ILE A 838 12.37 15.72 16.99
CA ILE A 838 11.16 16.55 16.84
C ILE A 838 10.33 16.53 18.11
N SER A 839 10.23 15.40 18.82
CA SER A 839 9.49 15.33 20.07
C SER A 839 10.13 16.20 21.15
N TYR A 840 11.45 16.12 21.32
CA TYR A 840 12.17 16.98 22.26
C TYR A 840 12.12 18.45 21.85
N ALA A 841 12.26 18.77 20.56
CA ALA A 841 12.15 20.12 20.06
C ALA A 841 10.72 20.69 20.24
N LYS A 842 9.70 19.91 19.90
CA LYS A 842 8.29 20.22 20.17
C LYS A 842 8.10 20.54 21.64
N THR A 843 8.64 19.75 22.54
CA THR A 843 8.48 19.98 23.99
C THR A 843 9.27 21.22 24.46
N LEU A 844 10.54 21.35 24.07
CA LEU A 844 11.41 22.49 24.40
C LEU A 844 10.88 23.86 23.93
N ARG A 845 10.06 23.90 22.88
CA ARG A 845 9.50 25.17 22.38
C ARG A 845 8.69 25.95 23.42
N LEU A 846 8.19 25.26 24.46
CA LEU A 846 7.36 25.82 25.52
C LEU A 846 8.15 26.08 26.82
N GLN A 847 9.45 25.77 26.83
CA GLN A 847 10.30 25.97 28.00
C GLN A 847 10.79 27.42 28.09
N GLU A 848 10.63 28.05 29.25
CA GLU A 848 11.03 29.44 29.51
C GLU A 848 12.26 29.53 30.42
N THR A 849 12.46 28.54 31.29
CA THR A 849 13.52 28.54 32.31
C THR A 849 14.75 27.70 31.90
N GLY A 850 15.86 27.84 32.63
CA GLY A 850 17.04 26.97 32.48
C GLY A 850 17.90 27.18 31.23
N TRP A 851 17.55 28.15 30.38
CA TRP A 851 18.30 28.45 29.16
C TRP A 851 19.62 29.18 29.43
N THR A 852 20.69 28.68 28.83
CA THR A 852 22.00 29.34 28.70
C THR A 852 22.21 29.80 27.25
N PRO A 853 23.15 30.73 26.96
CA PRO A 853 23.48 31.10 25.58
C PRO A 853 23.80 29.87 24.71
N GLU A 854 24.57 28.92 25.24
CA GLU A 854 25.00 27.72 24.51
C GLU A 854 23.89 26.70 24.25
N THR A 855 23.00 26.49 25.23
CA THR A 855 21.83 25.60 25.03
C THR A 855 20.83 26.20 24.06
N ARG A 856 20.61 27.52 24.11
CA ARG A 856 19.79 28.24 23.12
C ARG A 856 20.38 28.12 21.72
N GLU A 857 21.68 28.39 21.58
CA GLU A 857 22.35 28.25 20.29
C GLU A 857 22.22 26.83 19.74
N THR A 858 22.45 25.81 20.58
CA THR A 858 22.31 24.40 20.18
C THR A 858 20.90 24.08 19.69
N TYR A 859 19.87 24.51 20.43
CA TYR A 859 18.48 24.30 20.07
C TYR A 859 18.08 25.03 18.76
N PHE A 860 18.45 26.29 18.61
CA PHE A 860 18.10 27.04 17.40
C PHE A 860 18.91 26.61 16.17
N ARG A 861 20.15 26.17 16.35
CA ARG A 861 20.99 25.63 15.27
C ARG A 861 20.45 24.27 14.79
N TRP A 862 19.77 23.51 15.65
CA TRP A 862 19.07 22.28 15.24
C TRP A 862 18.03 22.55 14.15
N PHE A 863 17.24 23.64 14.21
CA PHE A 863 16.26 23.94 13.14
C PHE A 863 16.91 24.13 11.76
N ASN A 864 18.13 24.69 11.71
CA ASN A 864 18.85 24.84 10.45
C ASN A 864 19.25 23.49 9.85
N ARG A 865 19.52 22.50 10.71
CA ARG A 865 19.77 21.10 10.31
C ARG A 865 18.45 20.40 9.95
N ALA A 866 17.42 20.55 10.78
CA ALA A 866 16.12 19.90 10.64
C ALA A 866 15.34 20.34 9.41
N ALA A 867 15.62 21.53 8.88
CA ALA A 867 15.09 21.98 7.60
C ALA A 867 15.53 21.12 6.40
N GLY A 868 16.62 20.34 6.54
CA GLY A 868 17.05 19.34 5.56
C GLY A 868 16.41 17.96 5.76
N TYR A 869 15.68 17.74 6.86
CA TYR A 869 15.02 16.47 7.16
C TYR A 869 13.82 16.24 6.24
N GLN A 870 13.41 14.99 6.14
CA GLN A 870 12.43 14.53 5.17
C GLN A 870 11.23 13.89 5.87
N GLY A 871 10.03 14.14 5.35
CA GLY A 871 8.79 13.61 5.88
C GLY A 871 7.62 13.88 4.95
N GLY A 872 6.40 13.63 5.44
CA GLY A 872 5.18 13.89 4.70
C GLY A 872 4.96 15.38 4.39
N ALA A 873 3.91 15.68 3.62
CA ALA A 873 3.65 17.03 3.12
C ALA A 873 3.45 18.13 4.20
N SER A 874 3.17 17.77 5.46
CA SER A 874 3.05 18.67 6.61
C SER A 874 4.35 18.82 7.41
N PHE A 875 5.36 17.98 7.17
CA PHE A 875 6.56 17.88 8.00
C PHE A 875 7.26 19.23 8.23
N SER A 876 7.61 19.93 7.14
CA SER A 876 8.31 21.22 7.23
C SER A 876 7.46 22.29 7.92
N LEU A 877 6.13 22.22 7.81
CA LEU A 877 5.22 23.12 8.50
C LEU A 877 5.24 22.91 10.01
N PHE A 878 5.31 21.65 10.47
CA PHE A 878 5.47 21.37 11.90
C PHE A 878 6.80 21.91 12.44
N VAL A 879 7.91 21.67 11.72
CA VAL A 879 9.23 22.17 12.13
C VAL A 879 9.24 23.70 12.20
N ASN A 880 8.67 24.37 11.20
CA ASN A 880 8.54 25.83 11.19
C ASN A 880 7.61 26.34 12.30
N TYR A 881 6.48 25.68 12.52
CA TYR A 881 5.55 26.03 13.62
C TYR A 881 6.27 25.98 14.98
N ILE A 882 7.04 24.91 15.23
CA ILE A 882 7.84 24.76 16.46
C ILE A 882 8.89 25.87 16.56
N LYS A 883 9.61 26.17 15.46
CA LYS A 883 10.61 27.25 15.41
C LYS A 883 9.98 28.61 15.72
N ASP A 884 8.85 28.92 15.11
CA ASP A 884 8.17 30.20 15.25
C ASP A 884 7.65 30.39 16.67
N GLU A 885 7.03 29.36 17.25
CA GLU A 885 6.60 29.36 18.65
C GLU A 885 7.77 29.53 19.64
N ALA A 886 8.89 28.85 19.41
CA ALA A 886 10.08 29.00 20.23
C ALA A 886 10.70 30.40 20.10
N THR A 887 10.76 30.94 18.87
CA THR A 887 11.34 32.27 18.60
C THR A 887 10.54 33.39 19.26
N LYS A 888 9.20 33.26 19.30
CA LYS A 888 8.32 34.22 19.99
C LYS A 888 8.61 34.34 21.49
N ARG A 889 9.09 33.27 22.11
CA ARG A 889 9.42 33.20 23.55
C ARG A 889 10.84 33.65 23.89
N LEU A 890 11.66 33.98 22.89
CA LEU A 890 13.00 34.52 23.15
C LEU A 890 12.91 35.94 23.72
N PRO A 891 13.69 36.26 24.78
CA PRO A 891 13.97 37.64 25.15
C PRO A 891 14.66 38.41 24.01
N GLU A 892 14.47 39.72 23.94
CA GLU A 892 15.02 40.55 22.86
C GLU A 892 16.56 40.48 22.78
N GLU A 893 17.25 40.42 23.92
CA GLU A 893 18.71 40.24 23.96
C GLU A 893 19.15 38.90 23.38
N ALA A 894 18.37 37.84 23.60
CA ALA A 894 18.65 36.52 23.05
C ALA A 894 18.35 36.47 21.54
N LYS A 895 17.30 37.16 21.07
CA LYS A 895 17.03 37.30 19.62
C LYS A 895 18.19 38.00 18.91
N LEU A 896 18.72 39.07 19.50
CA LEU A 896 19.88 39.78 18.96
C LEU A 896 21.12 38.89 18.90
N ALA A 897 21.43 38.17 19.98
CA ALA A 897 22.58 37.27 20.04
C ALA A 897 22.46 36.09 19.05
N LEU A 898 21.25 35.56 18.85
CA LEU A 898 20.99 34.44 17.95
C LEU A 898 20.71 34.85 16.51
N LYS A 899 20.70 36.15 16.19
CA LYS A 899 20.42 36.64 14.83
C LYS A 899 21.20 35.88 13.74
N PRO A 900 22.52 35.62 13.86
CA PRO A 900 23.26 34.85 12.86
C PRO A 900 22.76 33.40 12.69
N VAL A 901 22.20 32.80 13.74
CA VAL A 901 21.66 31.43 13.73
C VAL A 901 20.23 31.41 13.19
N LEU A 902 19.40 32.38 13.58
CA LEU A 902 17.99 32.48 13.17
C LEU A 902 17.86 32.81 11.67
N GLU A 903 18.75 33.67 11.16
CA GLU A 903 18.81 34.11 9.76
C GLU A 903 19.74 33.24 8.88
N ALA A 904 20.39 32.22 9.46
CA ALA A 904 21.25 31.32 8.71
C ALA A 904 20.47 30.59 7.60
N LYS A 905 21.14 30.36 6.47
CA LYS A 905 20.55 29.53 5.41
C LYS A 905 20.39 28.09 5.93
N PRO A 906 19.20 27.49 5.76
CA PRO A 906 18.98 26.08 6.07
C PRO A 906 19.98 25.15 5.38
N GLN A 907 20.36 24.06 6.03
CA GLN A 907 21.10 22.98 5.41
C GLN A 907 20.16 22.18 4.49
N THR A 908 20.66 21.76 3.33
CA THR A 908 19.94 20.88 2.40
C THR A 908 20.54 19.47 2.49
N ASP A 909 19.72 18.45 2.20
CA ASP A 909 20.14 17.05 2.08
C ASP A 909 20.83 16.48 3.33
N VAL A 910 20.30 16.78 4.52
CA VAL A 910 20.82 16.23 5.78
C VAL A 910 20.21 14.85 6.02
N ASN A 911 21.05 13.83 6.23
CA ASN A 911 20.59 12.56 6.80
C ASN A 911 20.28 12.77 8.31
N PRO A 912 19.00 12.68 8.73
CA PRO A 912 18.61 12.89 10.13
C PRO A 912 19.12 11.78 11.07
N TYR A 913 19.34 10.59 10.50
CA TYR A 913 19.68 9.35 11.20
C TYR A 913 21.19 9.06 11.17
N ALA A 914 21.95 9.79 10.36
CA ALA A 914 23.40 9.64 10.31
C ALA A 914 24.01 9.98 11.67
N GLY A 915 24.55 8.95 12.32
CA GLY A 915 25.56 9.11 13.37
C GLY A 915 26.83 9.75 12.82
N GLU A 916 27.89 9.78 13.63
CA GLU A 916 29.21 10.25 13.19
C GLU A 916 29.62 9.56 11.88
N THR A 917 30.22 10.31 10.94
CA THR A 917 30.72 9.75 9.68
C THR A 917 31.72 8.63 9.98
N ARG A 918 31.32 7.39 9.69
CA ARG A 918 32.13 6.20 10.00
C ARG A 918 33.06 5.87 8.83
N PRO A 919 34.33 5.52 9.08
CA PRO A 919 35.21 5.05 8.02
C PRO A 919 34.71 3.73 7.42
N PHE A 920 35.02 3.50 6.16
CA PHE A 920 34.81 2.21 5.52
C PHE A 920 35.67 1.14 6.22
N VAL A 921 35.06 0.01 6.58
CA VAL A 921 35.72 -1.17 7.15
C VAL A 921 36.01 -2.18 6.04
N LYS A 922 34.97 -2.82 5.48
CA LYS A 922 35.05 -3.70 4.30
C LYS A 922 33.67 -3.94 3.68
N LYS A 923 33.62 -4.54 2.49
CA LYS A 923 32.38 -5.05 1.88
C LYS A 923 32.13 -6.47 2.40
N TRP A 924 31.16 -6.62 3.29
CA TRP A 924 30.81 -7.92 3.89
C TRP A 924 30.08 -8.84 2.90
N THR A 925 30.29 -10.16 3.00
CA THR A 925 29.56 -11.18 2.24
C THR A 925 28.77 -12.12 3.14
N MET A 926 27.79 -12.84 2.55
CA MET A 926 27.04 -13.88 3.26
C MET A 926 27.92 -15.04 3.73
N GLU A 927 29.01 -15.34 3.01
CA GLU A 927 29.95 -16.42 3.37
C GLU A 927 30.74 -16.07 4.63
N GLU A 928 31.02 -14.79 4.85
CA GLU A 928 31.73 -14.30 6.04
C GLU A 928 30.81 -14.14 7.25
N LEU A 929 29.63 -13.55 7.05
CA LEU A 929 28.76 -13.17 8.16
C LEU A 929 27.80 -14.28 8.61
N ALA A 930 27.27 -15.10 7.69
CA ALA A 930 26.26 -16.09 8.06
C ALA A 930 26.75 -17.12 9.10
N PRO A 931 28.00 -17.65 9.04
CA PRO A 931 28.51 -18.57 10.05
C PRO A 931 28.54 -17.99 11.48
N LEU A 932 28.62 -16.65 11.62
CA LEU A 932 28.65 -15.99 12.93
C LEU A 932 27.32 -16.11 13.69
N PHE A 933 26.24 -16.50 13.01
CA PHE A 933 24.89 -16.62 13.58
C PHE A 933 24.43 -18.07 13.77
N ASP A 934 25.33 -19.05 13.55
CA ASP A 934 25.08 -20.46 13.87
C ASP A 934 25.15 -20.72 15.39
N GLU A 935 25.84 -19.85 16.13
CA GLU A 935 25.92 -19.87 17.58
C GLU A 935 24.89 -18.91 18.23
N LYS A 936 24.53 -19.18 19.49
CA LYS A 936 23.65 -18.26 20.25
C LYS A 936 24.38 -16.94 20.50
N LEU A 937 23.81 -15.84 20.01
CA LEU A 937 24.23 -14.49 20.37
C LEU A 937 24.09 -14.31 21.89
N THR A 938 25.19 -14.10 22.59
CA THR A 938 25.20 -13.86 24.04
C THR A 938 26.20 -12.74 24.37
N GLY A 939 25.95 -12.04 25.48
CA GLY A 939 26.83 -10.98 25.96
C GLY A 939 26.92 -9.75 25.05
N ARG A 940 25.89 -9.51 24.23
CA ARG A 940 25.82 -8.40 23.26
C ARG A 940 25.45 -7.07 23.93
N ASP A 941 25.75 -5.95 23.27
CA ASP A 941 25.46 -4.59 23.76
C ASP A 941 24.20 -4.03 23.09
N PHE A 942 23.11 -3.93 23.86
CA PHE A 942 21.83 -3.40 23.42
C PHE A 942 21.93 -1.94 22.91
N ALA A 943 22.57 -1.07 23.70
CA ALA A 943 22.63 0.35 23.41
C ALA A 943 23.53 0.65 22.20
N ARG A 944 24.56 -0.18 21.98
CA ARG A 944 25.36 -0.13 20.76
C ARG A 944 24.55 -0.62 19.56
N GLY A 945 23.86 -1.76 19.65
CA GLY A 945 23.01 -2.28 18.56
C GLY A 945 21.93 -1.28 18.13
N GLU A 946 21.22 -0.67 19.09
CA GLU A 946 20.23 0.38 18.85
C GLU A 946 20.83 1.59 18.11
N ARG A 947 21.98 2.08 18.58
CA ARG A 947 22.68 3.22 17.96
C ARG A 947 23.14 2.88 16.54
N LEU A 948 23.61 1.66 16.32
CA LEU A 948 24.06 1.19 15.02
C LEU A 948 22.91 1.11 14.04
N PHE A 949 21.71 0.70 14.46
CA PHE A 949 20.51 0.69 13.61
C PHE A 949 20.20 2.10 13.04
N GLY A 950 20.41 3.15 13.84
CA GLY A 950 20.36 4.53 13.35
C GLY A 950 21.55 4.89 12.46
N ALA A 951 22.77 4.61 12.91
CA ALA A 951 24.00 4.98 12.20
C ALA A 951 24.13 4.34 10.81
N THR A 952 23.59 3.14 10.61
CA THR A 952 23.50 2.46 9.31
C THR A 952 22.26 2.87 8.51
N SER A 953 21.57 3.94 8.91
CA SER A 953 20.38 4.50 8.27
C SER A 953 19.16 3.57 8.20
N CYS A 954 19.08 2.51 9.02
CA CYS A 954 17.92 1.63 9.02
C CYS A 954 16.66 2.36 9.49
N PHE A 955 16.79 3.23 10.52
CA PHE A 955 15.68 4.10 10.97
C PHE A 955 15.18 5.08 9.89
N ALA A 956 15.94 5.31 8.81
CA ALA A 956 15.48 6.19 7.75
C ALA A 956 14.30 5.62 6.96
N CYS A 957 14.25 4.30 6.86
CA CYS A 957 13.19 3.60 6.14
C CYS A 957 12.28 2.79 7.07
N HIS A 958 12.82 2.20 8.13
CA HIS A 958 12.12 1.19 8.92
C HIS A 958 11.69 1.71 10.28
N ARG A 959 10.50 1.25 10.69
CA ARG A 959 10.07 1.30 12.08
C ARG A 959 10.69 0.16 12.87
N PHE A 960 11.05 0.42 14.11
CA PHE A 960 11.46 -0.59 15.07
C PHE A 960 11.16 -0.08 16.47
N ASP A 961 10.40 -0.87 17.25
CA ASP A 961 9.91 -0.50 18.58
C ASP A 961 9.22 0.88 18.58
N GLY A 962 8.35 1.09 17.57
CA GLY A 962 7.60 2.35 17.39
C GLY A 962 8.42 3.55 16.90
N ARG A 963 9.69 3.38 16.55
CA ARG A 963 10.62 4.47 16.15
C ARG A 963 11.16 4.32 14.74
N GLY A 964 11.46 5.43 14.08
CA GLY A 964 11.96 5.48 12.71
C GLY A 964 10.88 5.67 11.65
N GLY A 965 11.32 5.69 10.39
CA GLY A 965 10.50 5.97 9.22
C GLY A 965 9.52 4.84 8.90
N ALA A 966 8.40 5.19 8.25
CA ALA A 966 7.34 4.26 7.87
C ALA A 966 7.34 3.93 6.37
N VAL A 967 8.50 4.06 5.74
CA VAL A 967 8.67 3.97 4.28
C VAL A 967 8.92 2.53 3.83
N GLY A 968 9.69 1.80 4.64
CA GLY A 968 9.90 0.36 4.61
C GLY A 968 9.06 -0.35 5.70
N PRO A 969 9.17 -1.68 5.81
CA PRO A 969 8.42 -2.46 6.80
C PRO A 969 8.84 -2.14 8.23
N ASP A 970 7.88 -2.28 9.15
CA ASP A 970 8.16 -2.35 10.58
C ASP A 970 8.93 -3.65 10.87
N LEU A 971 10.12 -3.51 11.43
CA LEU A 971 11.05 -4.59 11.72
C LEU A 971 10.93 -5.09 13.17
N THR A 972 10.03 -4.54 13.99
CA THR A 972 9.88 -4.92 15.42
C THR A 972 9.58 -6.42 15.57
N ALA A 973 8.69 -6.96 14.73
CA ALA A 973 8.30 -8.37 14.78
C ALA A 973 9.15 -9.29 13.88
N LEU A 974 10.27 -8.80 13.34
CA LEU A 974 11.03 -9.48 12.28
C LEU A 974 11.51 -10.88 12.69
N SER A 975 12.05 -11.02 13.90
CA SER A 975 12.58 -12.30 14.40
C SER A 975 11.53 -13.35 14.72
N GLY A 976 10.23 -13.00 14.69
CA GLY A 976 9.13 -13.97 14.76
C GLY A 976 8.77 -14.58 13.40
N ARG A 977 9.30 -14.03 12.30
CA ARG A 977 8.91 -14.37 10.94
C ARG A 977 10.07 -14.89 10.09
N PHE A 978 11.30 -14.49 10.40
CA PHE A 978 12.48 -14.77 9.59
C PHE A 978 13.63 -15.32 10.43
N SER A 979 14.44 -16.22 9.85
CA SER A 979 15.65 -16.71 10.50
C SER A 979 16.74 -15.62 10.53
N PRO A 980 17.73 -15.70 11.43
CA PRO A 980 18.88 -14.78 11.42
C PRO A 980 19.56 -14.68 10.04
N ARG A 981 19.63 -15.80 9.31
CA ARG A 981 20.19 -15.85 7.96
C ARG A 981 19.36 -15.09 6.95
N ASP A 982 18.04 -15.21 6.98
CA ASP A 982 17.14 -14.49 6.06
C ASP A 982 17.23 -12.97 6.29
N ILE A 983 17.29 -12.56 7.55
CA ILE A 983 17.45 -11.15 7.94
C ILE A 983 18.77 -10.60 7.42
N LEU A 984 19.87 -11.32 7.69
CA LEU A 984 21.20 -10.93 7.23
C LEU A 984 21.28 -10.87 5.69
N GLU A 985 20.70 -11.86 5.00
CA GLU A 985 20.65 -11.89 3.54
C GLU A 985 19.92 -10.68 2.95
N SER A 986 18.80 -10.29 3.57
CA SER A 986 18.05 -9.10 3.17
C SER A 986 18.86 -7.80 3.35
N ILE A 987 19.78 -7.76 4.32
CA ILE A 987 20.64 -6.60 4.57
C ILE A 987 21.84 -6.56 3.62
N VAL A 988 22.48 -7.71 3.38
CA VAL A 988 23.70 -7.80 2.56
C VAL A 988 23.36 -7.80 1.07
N LEU A 989 22.24 -8.43 0.67
CA LEU A 989 21.80 -8.62 -0.71
C LEU A 989 20.34 -8.14 -0.89
N PRO A 990 20.03 -6.85 -0.68
CA PRO A 990 18.65 -6.33 -0.67
C PRO A 990 17.91 -6.50 -2.00
N SER A 991 18.63 -6.63 -3.12
CA SER A 991 18.03 -6.86 -4.46
C SER A 991 17.84 -8.34 -4.80
N LYS A 992 18.25 -9.28 -3.94
CA LYS A 992 18.09 -10.73 -4.18
C LYS A 992 16.63 -11.15 -4.11
N GLN A 993 15.91 -10.63 -3.12
CA GLN A 993 14.48 -10.82 -2.95
C GLN A 993 13.87 -9.51 -2.47
N ILE A 994 13.06 -8.89 -3.33
CA ILE A 994 12.35 -7.66 -3.02
C ILE A 994 10.94 -8.08 -2.62
N SER A 995 10.49 -7.68 -1.43
CA SER A 995 9.09 -7.88 -1.06
C SER A 995 8.21 -7.12 -2.03
N ASP A 996 7.21 -7.79 -2.60
CA ASP A 996 6.17 -7.19 -3.45
C ASP A 996 5.58 -5.94 -2.77
N GLN A 997 5.53 -5.96 -1.42
CA GLN A 997 4.98 -4.86 -0.67
C GLN A 997 5.74 -3.55 -0.90
N TYR A 998 7.05 -3.63 -1.12
CA TYR A 998 7.97 -2.50 -1.26
C TYR A 998 8.62 -2.45 -2.65
N GLU A 999 8.12 -3.27 -3.59
CA GLU A 999 8.63 -3.32 -4.95
C GLU A 999 8.40 -1.99 -5.67
N ALA A 1000 9.45 -1.53 -6.35
CA ALA A 1000 9.39 -0.35 -7.21
C ALA A 1000 9.10 -0.77 -8.65
N VAL A 1001 8.53 0.12 -9.43
CA VAL A 1001 8.37 -0.04 -10.87
C VAL A 1001 9.47 0.68 -11.61
N GLN A 1002 9.91 0.11 -12.72
CA GLN A 1002 10.67 0.78 -13.76
C GLN A 1002 9.70 1.16 -14.88
N ILE A 1003 9.55 2.45 -15.11
CA ILE A 1003 8.69 3.03 -16.14
C ILE A 1003 9.59 3.55 -17.27
N ILE A 1004 9.34 3.09 -18.48
CA ILE A 1004 9.98 3.56 -19.70
C ILE A 1004 8.94 4.36 -20.47
N THR A 1005 9.22 5.63 -20.75
CA THR A 1005 8.31 6.47 -21.54
C THR A 1005 8.58 6.30 -23.04
N ASP A 1006 7.61 6.70 -23.88
CA ASP A 1006 7.71 6.80 -25.34
C ASP A 1006 8.81 7.76 -25.82
N GLU A 1007 9.25 8.67 -24.95
CA GLU A 1007 10.43 9.53 -25.11
C GLU A 1007 11.74 8.84 -24.71
N GLY A 1008 11.69 7.61 -24.18
CA GLY A 1008 12.84 6.84 -23.72
C GLY A 1008 13.34 7.22 -22.31
N LYS A 1009 12.57 8.02 -21.55
CA LYS A 1009 12.92 8.35 -20.16
C LYS A 1009 12.65 7.13 -19.28
N VAL A 1010 13.62 6.76 -18.45
CA VAL A 1010 13.47 5.71 -17.44
C VAL A 1010 13.24 6.34 -16.07
N VAL A 1011 12.12 6.01 -15.43
CA VAL A 1011 11.78 6.42 -14.06
C VAL A 1011 11.65 5.17 -13.21
N ILE A 1012 12.48 5.04 -12.17
CA ILE A 1012 12.42 3.92 -11.24
C ILE A 1012 11.93 4.44 -9.89
N GLY A 1013 10.86 3.86 -9.36
CA GLY A 1013 10.32 4.24 -8.06
C GLY A 1013 8.98 3.57 -7.74
N ARG A 1014 8.40 3.87 -6.58
CA ARG A 1014 7.10 3.31 -6.17
C ARG A 1014 5.96 4.21 -6.61
N ILE A 1015 4.90 3.64 -7.17
CA ILE A 1015 3.65 4.35 -7.41
C ILE A 1015 2.97 4.56 -6.05
N VAL A 1016 2.75 5.82 -5.68
CA VAL A 1016 2.14 6.19 -4.38
C VAL A 1016 0.75 6.79 -4.52
N ASN A 1017 0.40 7.28 -5.71
CA ASN A 1017 -0.89 7.93 -5.95
C ASN A 1017 -1.22 7.99 -7.44
N LEU A 1018 -2.50 8.15 -7.74
CA LEU A 1018 -3.07 8.42 -9.06
C LEU A 1018 -3.70 9.81 -9.06
N ALA A 1019 -3.36 10.62 -10.06
CA ALA A 1019 -3.97 11.93 -10.25
C ALA A 1019 -4.42 12.07 -11.70
N GLY A 1020 -5.71 11.85 -11.95
CA GLY A 1020 -6.26 11.81 -13.31
C GLY A 1020 -5.58 10.70 -14.13
N ASN A 1021 -4.91 11.08 -15.23
CA ASN A 1021 -4.17 10.15 -16.09
C ASN A 1021 -2.66 10.05 -15.79
N SER A 1022 -2.19 10.50 -14.62
CA SER A 1022 -0.76 10.45 -14.27
C SER A 1022 -0.48 9.61 -13.03
N TYR A 1023 0.61 8.84 -13.05
CA TYR A 1023 1.20 8.22 -11.87
C TYR A 1023 2.04 9.23 -11.09
N ARG A 1024 1.91 9.21 -9.76
CA ARG A 1024 2.85 9.85 -8.84
C ARG A 1024 3.84 8.80 -8.36
N ILE A 1025 5.09 8.94 -8.75
CA ILE A 1025 6.19 8.02 -8.47
C ILE A 1025 7.09 8.61 -7.40
N ASN A 1026 7.28 7.90 -6.29
CA ASN A 1026 8.37 8.18 -5.36
C ASN A 1026 9.65 7.49 -5.87
N THR A 1027 10.58 8.26 -6.41
CA THR A 1027 11.87 7.78 -6.96
C THR A 1027 12.98 7.75 -5.92
N ASN A 1028 12.74 8.29 -4.73
CA ASN A 1028 13.70 8.27 -3.63
C ASN A 1028 12.95 8.11 -2.31
N MET A 1029 13.00 6.90 -1.76
CA MET A 1029 12.29 6.53 -0.55
C MET A 1029 12.73 7.35 0.68
N LEU A 1030 13.95 7.91 0.68
CA LEU A 1030 14.41 8.84 1.71
C LEU A 1030 13.77 10.24 1.60
N LYS A 1031 13.10 10.54 0.48
CA LYS A 1031 12.41 11.82 0.20
C LYS A 1031 10.95 11.57 -0.21
N PRO A 1032 10.10 11.03 0.68
CA PRO A 1032 8.74 10.60 0.32
C PRO A 1032 7.81 11.74 -0.14
N GLY A 1033 8.14 12.99 0.16
CA GLY A 1033 7.43 14.17 -0.34
C GLY A 1033 7.78 14.58 -1.78
N GLU A 1034 8.90 14.11 -2.34
CA GLU A 1034 9.35 14.44 -3.71
C GLU A 1034 8.82 13.39 -4.70
N LEU A 1035 7.67 13.68 -5.31
CA LEU A 1035 7.02 12.77 -6.26
C LEU A 1035 7.26 13.21 -7.71
N THR A 1036 7.77 12.28 -8.53
CA THR A 1036 7.86 12.43 -9.98
C THR A 1036 6.51 12.09 -10.61
N SER A 1037 5.96 13.01 -11.40
CA SER A 1037 4.74 12.72 -12.19
C SER A 1037 5.14 12.05 -13.51
N VAL A 1038 4.44 10.97 -13.87
CA VAL A 1038 4.56 10.33 -15.19
C VAL A 1038 3.16 10.22 -15.81
N ASP A 1039 2.97 10.79 -16.99
CA ASP A 1039 1.73 10.67 -17.75
C ASP A 1039 1.60 9.23 -18.26
N ARG A 1040 0.44 8.60 -18.05
CA ARG A 1040 0.19 7.22 -18.45
C ARG A 1040 0.21 7.05 -19.96
N ASP A 1041 -0.25 8.05 -20.70
CA ASP A 1041 -0.27 8.00 -22.15
C ASP A 1041 1.14 8.04 -22.76
N SER A 1042 2.13 8.53 -21.99
CA SER A 1042 3.53 8.52 -22.38
C SER A 1042 4.26 7.22 -22.02
N ILE A 1043 3.62 6.23 -21.38
CA ILE A 1043 4.31 5.03 -20.91
C ILE A 1043 4.39 4.00 -22.04
N GLU A 1044 5.61 3.70 -22.48
CA GLU A 1044 5.91 2.62 -23.42
C GLU A 1044 5.86 1.25 -22.69
N GLU A 1045 6.48 1.18 -21.51
CA GLU A 1045 6.60 -0.05 -20.74
C GLU A 1045 6.68 0.26 -19.23
N MET A 1046 6.06 -0.59 -18.41
CA MET A 1046 6.22 -0.57 -16.96
C MET A 1046 6.48 -2.00 -16.48
N ILE A 1047 7.58 -2.22 -15.77
CA ILE A 1047 7.97 -3.53 -15.26
C ILE A 1047 8.43 -3.45 -13.80
N PRO A 1048 8.35 -4.54 -13.03
CA PRO A 1048 8.98 -4.63 -11.73
C PRO A 1048 10.48 -4.29 -11.76
N SER A 1049 10.94 -3.49 -10.80
CA SER A 1049 12.36 -3.14 -10.65
C SER A 1049 13.13 -4.33 -10.10
N LYS A 1050 14.19 -4.73 -10.79
CA LYS A 1050 15.15 -5.74 -10.29
C LYS A 1050 16.08 -5.22 -9.20
N THR A 1051 16.06 -3.91 -8.95
CA THR A 1051 16.90 -3.25 -7.96
C THR A 1051 16.04 -2.79 -6.78
N SER A 1052 16.46 -3.16 -5.57
CA SER A 1052 15.80 -2.74 -4.35
C SER A 1052 15.97 -1.25 -4.10
N MET A 1053 14.97 -0.64 -3.47
CA MET A 1053 15.08 0.73 -2.93
C MET A 1053 15.88 0.78 -1.63
N MET A 1054 16.14 -0.37 -1.00
CA MET A 1054 17.06 -0.49 0.14
C MET A 1054 18.51 -0.43 -0.35
N PRO A 1055 19.35 0.48 0.18
CA PRO A 1055 20.75 0.61 -0.27
C PRO A 1055 21.58 -0.65 0.03
N GLU A 1056 22.51 -0.99 -0.86
CA GLU A 1056 23.54 -1.99 -0.58
C GLU A 1056 24.64 -1.44 0.33
N GLY A 1057 25.31 -2.33 1.06
CA GLY A 1057 26.52 -1.97 1.82
C GLY A 1057 26.26 -1.24 3.14
N LEU A 1058 25.05 -1.35 3.71
CA LEU A 1058 24.68 -0.73 4.99
C LEU A 1058 25.59 -1.15 6.16
N LEU A 1059 26.19 -2.36 6.08
CA LEU A 1059 27.11 -2.89 7.08
C LEU A 1059 28.58 -2.52 6.84
N ASN A 1060 28.92 -1.86 5.73
CA ASN A 1060 30.32 -1.71 5.30
C ASN A 1060 31.18 -0.84 6.22
N THR A 1061 30.56 -0.09 7.12
CA THR A 1061 31.22 0.77 8.12
C THR A 1061 31.24 0.17 9.53
N LEU A 1062 30.76 -1.08 9.66
CA LEU A 1062 30.73 -1.83 10.91
C LEU A 1062 31.84 -2.87 10.95
N ASN A 1063 32.44 -3.05 12.12
CA ASN A 1063 33.27 -4.22 12.40
C ASN A 1063 32.40 -5.43 12.82
N GLU A 1064 33.02 -6.60 13.00
CA GLU A 1064 32.31 -7.85 13.30
C GLU A 1064 31.44 -7.77 14.57
N GLU A 1065 31.99 -7.27 15.68
CA GLU A 1065 31.26 -7.13 16.95
C GLU A 1065 30.05 -6.19 16.81
N GLU A 1066 30.20 -5.13 16.03
CA GLU A 1066 29.12 -4.18 15.76
C GLU A 1066 28.00 -4.81 14.91
N VAL A 1067 28.35 -5.65 13.94
CA VAL A 1067 27.35 -6.43 13.18
C VAL A 1067 26.60 -7.40 14.11
N LEU A 1068 27.30 -8.06 15.03
CA LEU A 1068 26.69 -8.96 16.01
C LEU A 1068 25.72 -8.23 16.95
N ASP A 1069 26.07 -7.04 17.43
CA ASP A 1069 25.17 -6.27 18.30
C ASP A 1069 23.96 -5.71 17.55
N LEU A 1070 24.14 -5.24 16.32
CA LEU A 1070 23.03 -4.80 15.46
C LEU A 1070 22.05 -5.95 15.20
N MET A 1071 22.58 -7.14 14.89
CA MET A 1071 21.76 -8.33 14.67
C MET A 1071 21.11 -8.82 15.96
N ALA A 1072 21.78 -8.75 17.10
CA ALA A 1072 21.18 -9.06 18.40
C ALA A 1072 20.02 -8.10 18.73
N TYR A 1073 20.20 -6.81 18.47
CA TYR A 1073 19.14 -5.80 18.60
C TYR A 1073 17.92 -6.14 17.75
N LEU A 1074 18.11 -6.40 16.45
CA LEU A 1074 17.06 -6.85 15.53
C LEU A 1074 16.36 -8.14 16.00
N LEU A 1075 17.14 -9.16 16.38
CA LEU A 1075 16.63 -10.47 16.78
C LEU A 1075 15.87 -10.40 18.11
N SER A 1076 16.27 -9.50 19.00
CA SER A 1076 15.63 -9.30 20.30
C SER A 1076 14.29 -8.58 20.22
N ARG A 1077 13.93 -8.03 19.04
CA ARG A 1077 12.75 -7.17 18.88
C ARG A 1077 12.80 -5.90 19.73
N GLY A 1078 14.01 -5.44 20.07
CA GLY A 1078 14.21 -4.32 20.99
C GLY A 1078 13.99 -4.69 22.45
N ASP A 1079 13.78 -5.96 22.78
CA ASP A 1079 13.67 -6.39 24.17
C ASP A 1079 15.05 -6.41 24.84
N ARG A 1080 15.34 -5.34 25.59
CA ARG A 1080 16.58 -5.22 26.37
C ARG A 1080 16.74 -6.31 27.43
N LYS A 1081 15.66 -6.98 27.86
CA LYS A 1081 15.73 -8.10 28.82
C LYS A 1081 16.02 -9.44 28.15
N ASN A 1082 16.11 -9.47 26.82
CA ASN A 1082 16.39 -10.68 26.08
C ASN A 1082 17.76 -11.27 26.50
N SER A 1083 17.83 -12.60 26.57
CA SER A 1083 19.04 -13.34 26.97
C SER A 1083 20.28 -13.09 26.11
N MET A 1084 20.13 -12.47 24.93
CA MET A 1084 21.24 -12.13 24.05
C MET A 1084 22.13 -11.00 24.62
N PHE A 1085 21.58 -10.15 25.48
CA PHE A 1085 22.30 -9.00 26.04
C PHE A 1085 22.92 -9.30 27.40
N GLN A 1086 23.96 -8.54 27.75
CA GLN A 1086 24.48 -8.57 29.11
C GLN A 1086 23.41 -8.08 30.08
N GLN A 1087 23.03 -8.92 31.05
CA GLN A 1087 22.26 -8.46 32.20
C GLN A 1087 23.17 -7.56 33.03
N GLU A 1088 23.00 -6.25 32.92
CA GLU A 1088 23.64 -5.30 33.83
C GLU A 1088 23.04 -5.49 35.23
N GLN A 1089 23.91 -5.66 36.23
CA GLN A 1089 23.57 -5.68 37.66
C GLN A 1089 22.90 -4.38 38.11
#